data_AF-A0A4P6M6N2-F1
#
_entry.id   AF-A0A4P6M6N2-F1
#
_cell.length_a   1.000
_cell.length_b   1.000
_cell.length_c   1.000
_cell.angle_alpha   90.00
_cell.angle_beta   90.00
_cell.angle_gamma   90.00
#
_symmetry.space_group_name_H-M   'P 1'
#
loop_
_entity.id
_entity.type
_entity.pdbx_description
1 polymer ?
#
loop_
_entity_poly.entity_id
_entity_poly.type
_entity_poly.pdbx_seq_one_letter_code
_entity_poly.pdbx_strand_id
1 'polypeptide(L)'
;MKKRRMKLLALLLTAAVTITSVLPVGAAAADGSEAPQQVTELTDPLNEGGGTTDNGLGDTSLPTNGQNDEDQTGNMSGEVKHDAEAAQAAQDDHWTLERTEEKMIFRYYESADGFTGYQKKWELDKQSGVWTYYEVQEDNTEEVKTPDPFAQLDLGDKTVGLYETVVYNDDEYGPTTLIYALEAGENGLTGVGGFWYLNEDGSFQYYTSEEDADGDADAKLAAGLQIPKSVMEGLNVIKGDDGVDYTYWLDAEGMPLKNTWKIDTADDGSRTFYYFGEDGSRLTEGMPTGLQNIEGANYWIGEDGNPETAVWKEQDGKYYYFDDNGVQTQGKTGLQKINGSNYWMNEDGSYAKSKWIADGKKFYYFGADGKQTAKTGLQTINGKKYYVNKDGTVKKNTSVVVKGVRYFFDKDGKCTKSYKVYPEGWKQNTTGWWYQKEDGSWPANCWYTVKGQKYYFDGNGYMKTGWLALGNNWYYLNDNGAMAQGWAKINGTWYYLTPGSGVMKTGWYKVGSTWYYSNGSGAMQTGWLMLGNTWYYLTGSGAMAQGWALVNGTWYYLAPGSGAMQVGWLNQKGTWYYLNGSGAMQTGWLMTGGTWYYLNGNGAMAQGWLSLGGTWYYLTPGNGGMKTGWYLVGGEWYYSYGNGAMARNAWIDTYYYVGSSGAMLKDTTIGGYYVDKNGRWIPGYGTVNVNTIGNWEKSGSTYYFKKSSGTYAKNEYVAWNGNWYYLDGNGVMLTGWHYIRGYKMYFTGSGALQQDVSGMVGGPYRLRVNRTKCQITVLAKDGSNGWTIPVKSITCSVGNPITLTPAGTFYIGDQDRWHILMGPSWGQWTSHVVNGIFIHSVAGSSQSQYNLAAADYNMLGQPASHGCIRVCVRDAKWIYDNTGRGTMVTIGDGYYEPFDKPATIKLPYGVNLKDPTDIW
;
A
#
# COMPACT_ATOMS: atom_id res chain seq x y z
N MET A 1 -52.68 -20.29 -42.11
CA MET A 1 -51.80 -21.47 -42.37
C MET A 1 -51.12 -21.81 -41.05
N LYS A 2 -51.68 -22.70 -40.23
CA LYS A 2 -51.57 -24.18 -40.22
C LYS A 2 -50.13 -24.72 -40.05
N LYS A 3 -49.93 -25.34 -38.86
CA LYS A 3 -49.06 -26.51 -38.54
C LYS A 3 -47.56 -26.20 -38.39
N ARG A 4 -46.82 -26.68 -37.38
CA ARG A 4 -46.86 -27.86 -36.47
C ARG A 4 -45.69 -27.64 -35.45
N ARG A 5 -45.62 -28.12 -34.20
CA ARG A 5 -46.45 -28.95 -33.29
C ARG A 5 -45.69 -29.07 -31.94
N MET A 6 -46.44 -29.07 -30.81
CA MET A 6 -46.37 -30.02 -29.65
C MET A 6 -45.04 -30.20 -28.87
N LYS A 7 -44.92 -30.25 -27.54
CA LYS A 7 -45.74 -30.58 -26.34
C LYS A 7 -45.00 -29.89 -25.14
N LEU A 8 -45.55 -29.51 -23.98
CA LEU A 8 -46.39 -30.23 -23.03
C LEU A 8 -46.85 -29.20 -21.96
N LEU A 9 -48.11 -29.24 -21.52
CA LEU A 9 -48.60 -28.51 -20.35
C LEU A 9 -49.55 -29.42 -19.55
N ALA A 10 -49.51 -29.25 -18.23
CA ALA A 10 -50.46 -29.65 -17.18
C ALA A 10 -50.38 -31.09 -16.62
N LEU A 11 -50.01 -31.20 -15.33
CA LEU A 11 -51.01 -31.33 -14.26
C LEU A 11 -50.41 -31.00 -12.87
N LEU A 12 -51.26 -30.46 -12.00
CA LEU A 12 -51.02 -30.05 -10.63
C LEU A 12 -51.47 -31.12 -9.62
N LEU A 13 -50.85 -31.06 -8.43
CA LEU A 13 -51.40 -31.21 -7.06
C LEU A 13 -51.29 -32.54 -6.27
N THR A 14 -51.12 -32.31 -4.95
CA THR A 14 -51.09 -33.18 -3.74
C THR A 14 -49.74 -33.84 -3.43
N ALA A 15 -49.16 -33.81 -2.21
CA ALA A 15 -49.73 -33.66 -0.86
C ALA A 15 -48.74 -32.98 0.12
N ALA A 16 -49.29 -32.40 1.19
CA ALA A 16 -48.58 -32.03 2.41
C ALA A 16 -48.76 -33.12 3.48
N VAL A 17 -47.85 -33.17 4.46
CA VAL A 17 -48.04 -33.39 5.92
C VAL A 17 -46.90 -34.20 6.57
N THR A 18 -46.11 -33.46 7.37
CA THR A 18 -45.46 -33.75 8.67
C THR A 18 -44.49 -34.93 8.85
N ILE A 19 -43.34 -34.69 9.50
CA ILE A 19 -43.12 -34.90 10.95
C ILE A 19 -41.70 -34.45 11.34
N THR A 20 -41.64 -33.83 12.53
CA THR A 20 -40.51 -33.43 13.37
C THR A 20 -39.40 -34.48 13.57
N SER A 21 -38.14 -34.06 13.76
CA SER A 21 -37.27 -34.53 14.87
C SER A 21 -35.90 -33.83 14.83
N VAL A 22 -35.54 -33.13 15.93
CA VAL A 22 -34.55 -33.53 16.94
C VAL A 22 -33.11 -33.19 16.54
N LEU A 23 -32.57 -32.17 17.21
CA LEU A 23 -31.14 -31.90 17.36
C LEU A 23 -30.48 -33.02 18.17
N PRO A 24 -29.19 -33.29 17.94
CA PRO A 24 -28.29 -33.69 19.01
C PRO A 24 -27.25 -32.61 19.29
N VAL A 25 -27.08 -32.35 20.58
CA VAL A 25 -25.98 -31.58 21.18
C VAL A 25 -24.82 -32.53 21.44
N GLY A 26 -23.59 -32.06 21.20
CA GLY A 26 -22.44 -32.41 22.02
C GLY A 26 -21.29 -33.13 21.32
N ALA A 27 -20.17 -32.41 21.14
CA ALA A 27 -18.83 -32.93 21.41
C ALA A 27 -17.87 -31.74 21.58
N ALA A 28 -17.29 -31.65 22.77
CA ALA A 28 -16.19 -30.76 23.10
C ALA A 28 -14.88 -31.29 22.51
N ALA A 29 -13.96 -30.39 22.15
CA ALA A 29 -12.53 -30.70 22.06
C ALA A 29 -11.73 -29.49 22.55
N ALA A 30 -10.75 -29.81 23.38
CA ALA A 30 -9.87 -28.92 24.11
C ALA A 30 -8.69 -28.43 23.24
N ASP A 31 -7.85 -27.69 23.94
CA ASP A 31 -6.60 -27.02 23.63
C ASP A 31 -5.43 -27.86 23.05
N GLY A 32 -4.42 -27.12 22.58
CA GLY A 32 -3.12 -27.60 22.09
C GLY A 32 -3.02 -27.50 20.56
N SER A 33 -2.02 -26.91 19.92
CA SER A 33 -0.76 -26.28 20.32
C SER A 33 -0.12 -25.69 19.06
N GLU A 34 0.67 -24.63 19.24
CA GLU A 34 1.80 -24.20 18.39
C GLU A 34 1.56 -23.56 17.01
N ALA A 35 2.14 -22.37 16.89
CA ALA A 35 2.38 -21.63 15.66
C ALA A 35 3.46 -22.32 14.80
N PRO A 36 3.54 -21.94 13.51
CA PRO A 36 4.82 -21.45 13.04
C PRO A 36 4.75 -20.11 12.31
N GLN A 37 5.88 -19.45 12.41
CA GLN A 37 6.20 -18.09 12.03
C GLN A 37 6.07 -17.81 10.53
N GLN A 38 5.73 -16.55 10.25
CA GLN A 38 5.84 -15.93 8.94
C GLN A 38 7.30 -15.92 8.48
N VAL A 39 7.53 -16.50 7.31
CA VAL A 39 8.73 -16.26 6.50
C VAL A 39 8.38 -15.17 5.49
N THR A 40 8.92 -13.98 5.71
CA THR A 40 9.00 -12.90 4.71
C THR A 40 10.44 -12.79 4.25
N GLU A 41 10.72 -13.21 3.01
CA GLU A 41 11.97 -12.91 2.31
C GLU A 41 11.91 -11.49 1.71
N LEU A 42 12.73 -10.60 2.26
CA LEU A 42 13.87 -9.86 1.64
C LEU A 42 13.96 -9.94 0.08
N THR A 43 14.36 -8.93 -0.70
CA THR A 43 15.26 -7.78 -0.49
C THR A 43 15.25 -6.87 -1.72
N ASP A 44 15.46 -5.57 -1.53
CA ASP A 44 16.42 -4.68 -2.24
C ASP A 44 16.26 -3.23 -1.72
N PRO A 45 17.19 -2.25 -1.92
CA PRO A 45 18.50 -2.29 -2.61
C PRO A 45 19.68 -1.56 -1.86
N LEU A 46 20.90 -1.69 -2.43
CA LEU A 46 22.03 -0.73 -2.54
C LEU A 46 22.32 0.28 -1.38
N ASN A 47 23.55 0.38 -0.87
CA ASN A 47 24.70 1.10 -1.46
C ASN A 47 25.90 1.20 -0.48
N GLU A 48 27.03 1.58 -1.06
CA GLU A 48 28.44 1.62 -0.66
C GLU A 48 28.91 2.49 0.52
N GLY A 49 30.14 2.16 0.96
CA GLY A 49 31.12 3.06 1.59
C GLY A 49 31.92 2.33 2.68
N GLY A 50 33.25 2.26 2.73
CA GLY A 50 34.36 2.82 1.96
C GLY A 50 35.64 2.69 2.83
N GLY A 51 36.82 2.76 2.21
CA GLY A 51 37.99 3.36 2.86
C GLY A 51 39.08 2.47 3.50
N THR A 52 40.22 2.46 2.81
CA THR A 52 41.60 2.67 3.31
C THR A 52 42.32 1.62 4.16
N THR A 53 43.39 1.09 3.56
CA THR A 53 44.64 0.60 4.16
C THR A 53 45.50 1.77 4.67
N ASP A 54 46.18 1.63 5.81
CA ASP A 54 47.65 1.73 5.97
C ASP A 54 48.08 1.56 7.44
N ASN A 55 49.36 1.24 7.62
CA ASN A 55 50.22 1.23 8.80
C ASN A 55 50.48 -0.14 9.43
N GLY A 56 51.64 -0.69 9.04
CA GLY A 56 52.32 -1.75 9.76
C GLY A 56 52.99 -1.28 11.04
N LEU A 57 53.61 -2.24 11.73
CA LEU A 57 54.83 -2.11 12.53
C LEU A 57 55.21 -3.51 13.07
N GLY A 58 56.43 -3.93 12.73
CA GLY A 58 57.46 -4.30 13.70
C GLY A 58 57.32 -5.56 14.55
N ASP A 59 58.08 -6.58 14.12
CA ASP A 59 59.15 -7.22 14.90
C ASP A 59 58.80 -8.06 16.16
N THR A 60 59.19 -9.34 16.15
CA THR A 60 60.13 -9.92 17.13
C THR A 60 60.45 -11.40 16.83
N SER A 61 61.72 -11.63 16.50
CA SER A 61 62.62 -12.72 16.90
C SER A 61 62.09 -14.04 17.50
N LEU A 62 62.42 -15.14 16.80
CA LEU A 62 63.17 -16.38 17.19
C LEU A 62 63.24 -16.83 18.67
N PRO A 63 63.61 -18.11 19.00
CA PRO A 63 63.77 -19.33 18.18
C PRO A 63 63.13 -20.59 18.84
N THR A 64 63.14 -21.74 18.16
CA THR A 64 63.35 -23.03 18.86
C THR A 64 64.05 -24.05 17.97
N ASN A 65 65.07 -24.63 18.60
CA ASN A 65 65.98 -25.67 18.16
C ASN A 65 65.30 -26.99 17.82
N GLY A 66 65.97 -27.77 16.97
CA GLY A 66 66.33 -29.14 17.37
C GLY A 66 66.07 -30.26 16.37
N GLN A 67 67.18 -30.76 15.78
CA GLN A 67 67.47 -32.16 15.42
C GLN A 67 66.80 -32.74 14.17
N ASN A 68 67.43 -33.57 13.34
CA ASN A 68 68.81 -34.00 13.06
C ASN A 68 68.73 -34.97 11.85
N ASP A 69 69.91 -35.38 11.36
CA ASP A 69 70.21 -36.49 10.44
C ASP A 69 70.38 -36.07 8.96
N GLU A 70 71.62 -35.77 8.55
CA GLU A 70 72.66 -36.69 8.01
C GLU A 70 72.38 -36.96 6.51
N ASP A 71 73.29 -36.71 5.56
CA ASP A 71 74.63 -37.29 5.48
C ASP A 71 75.56 -36.56 4.47
N GLN A 72 76.85 -36.83 4.62
CA GLN A 72 78.04 -36.10 4.17
C GLN A 72 78.54 -36.31 2.72
N THR A 73 79.01 -35.21 2.15
CA THR A 73 80.27 -34.94 1.43
C THR A 73 81.14 -36.09 0.87
N GLY A 74 81.70 -35.87 -0.33
CA GLY A 74 82.88 -36.58 -0.84
C GLY A 74 83.70 -35.71 -1.81
N ASN A 75 84.91 -35.35 -1.38
CA ASN A 75 85.89 -34.47 -2.01
C ASN A 75 87.08 -35.32 -2.52
N MET A 76 87.67 -34.99 -3.67
CA MET A 76 88.98 -35.47 -4.20
C MET A 76 89.39 -34.47 -5.29
N SER A 77 90.63 -34.07 -5.59
CA SER A 77 92.04 -34.35 -5.22
C SER A 77 92.85 -33.35 -6.11
N GLY A 78 94.01 -32.77 -5.80
CA GLY A 78 95.20 -33.30 -5.16
C GLY A 78 96.33 -33.57 -6.18
N GLU A 79 97.10 -32.52 -6.49
CA GLU A 79 98.55 -32.46 -6.80
C GLU A 79 99.18 -32.90 -8.15
N VAL A 80 100.23 -32.13 -8.46
CA VAL A 80 101.16 -32.03 -9.60
C VAL A 80 102.41 -32.91 -9.36
N LYS A 81 103.10 -33.32 -10.44
CA LYS A 81 104.59 -33.34 -10.57
C LYS A 81 105.02 -33.82 -11.97
N HIS A 82 106.06 -33.22 -12.53
CA HIS A 82 107.09 -33.91 -13.32
C HIS A 82 108.41 -33.12 -13.38
N ASP A 83 109.51 -33.87 -13.38
CA ASP A 83 110.92 -33.50 -13.17
C ASP A 83 111.62 -32.83 -14.37
N ALA A 84 112.81 -32.29 -14.11
CA ALA A 84 113.75 -31.62 -15.03
C ALA A 84 114.91 -32.54 -15.50
N GLU A 85 115.84 -31.96 -16.31
CA GLU A 85 117.16 -32.41 -16.82
C GLU A 85 117.21 -32.88 -18.30
N ALA A 86 118.20 -32.54 -19.16
CA ALA A 86 119.40 -31.68 -19.09
C ALA A 86 120.12 -31.58 -20.46
N ALA A 87 121.02 -30.58 -20.57
CA ALA A 87 122.27 -30.47 -21.37
C ALA A 87 122.18 -30.28 -22.92
N GLN A 88 122.98 -29.44 -23.60
CA GLN A 88 124.43 -29.20 -23.45
C GLN A 88 124.94 -27.90 -24.15
N ALA A 89 126.12 -27.42 -23.72
CA ALA A 89 126.79 -26.11 -23.85
C ALA A 89 127.61 -25.77 -25.14
N ALA A 90 127.93 -24.46 -25.30
CA ALA A 90 129.16 -23.83 -25.87
C ALA A 90 129.08 -22.27 -25.66
N GLN A 91 129.82 -21.61 -24.75
CA GLN A 91 131.17 -21.00 -24.81
C GLN A 91 131.33 -19.77 -25.74
N ASP A 92 131.57 -18.57 -25.17
CA ASP A 92 132.19 -17.40 -25.83
C ASP A 92 132.83 -16.43 -24.78
N ASP A 93 134.14 -16.59 -24.53
CA ASP A 93 134.93 -15.85 -23.52
C ASP A 93 135.56 -14.56 -24.10
N HIS A 94 134.74 -13.57 -24.44
CA HIS A 94 135.24 -12.34 -25.08
C HIS A 94 135.77 -11.26 -24.12
N TRP A 95 135.46 -11.34 -22.84
CA TRP A 95 135.87 -10.32 -21.86
C TRP A 95 136.79 -10.92 -20.80
N THR A 96 137.80 -10.16 -20.39
CA THR A 96 138.60 -10.45 -19.20
C THR A 96 138.48 -9.33 -18.20
N LEU A 97 138.58 -9.66 -16.92
CA LEU A 97 138.54 -8.72 -15.82
C LEU A 97 139.82 -8.83 -14.99
N GLU A 98 140.56 -7.74 -14.90
CA GLU A 98 141.65 -7.57 -13.97
C GLU A 98 141.21 -6.67 -12.82
N ARG A 99 141.45 -7.11 -11.59
CA ARG A 99 141.14 -6.36 -10.38
C ARG A 99 142.45 -6.11 -9.62
N THR A 100 142.70 -4.83 -9.33
CA THR A 100 143.77 -4.39 -8.43
C THR A 100 143.13 -3.60 -7.27
N GLU A 101 143.92 -3.27 -6.24
CA GLU A 101 143.45 -2.43 -5.13
C GLU A 101 143.00 -1.04 -5.59
N GLU A 102 143.60 -0.49 -6.65
CA GLU A 102 143.32 0.87 -7.12
C GLU A 102 142.40 0.93 -8.35
N LYS A 103 142.34 -0.13 -9.15
CA LYS A 103 141.65 -0.13 -10.46
C LYS A 103 140.91 -1.44 -10.76
N MET A 104 139.80 -1.32 -11.49
CA MET A 104 139.10 -2.42 -12.16
C MET A 104 139.20 -2.24 -13.66
N ILE A 105 139.75 -3.24 -14.37
CA ILE A 105 140.02 -3.15 -15.80
C ILE A 105 139.31 -4.30 -16.52
N PHE A 106 138.32 -3.97 -17.34
CA PHE A 106 137.67 -4.90 -18.26
C PHE A 106 138.32 -4.77 -19.62
N ARG A 107 138.73 -5.89 -20.21
CA ARG A 107 139.30 -5.91 -21.56
C ARG A 107 138.48 -6.82 -22.43
N TYR A 108 138.07 -6.30 -23.58
CA TYR A 108 137.37 -7.06 -24.60
C TYR A 108 138.35 -7.54 -25.66
N TYR A 109 138.27 -8.82 -25.98
CA TYR A 109 138.99 -9.47 -27.06
C TYR A 109 137.96 -9.91 -28.09
N GLU A 110 138.03 -9.34 -29.29
CA GLU A 110 137.32 -9.93 -30.42
C GLU A 110 138.07 -11.21 -30.82
N SER A 111 137.46 -12.37 -30.57
CA SER A 111 137.94 -13.63 -31.10
C SER A 111 137.59 -13.68 -32.58
N ALA A 112 138.45 -13.12 -33.41
CA ALA A 112 138.46 -13.42 -34.82
C ALA A 112 139.93 -13.33 -35.25
N ASP A 113 140.48 -14.29 -35.96
CA ASP A 113 141.49 -13.95 -36.97
C ASP A 113 142.89 -13.49 -36.51
N GLY A 114 143.25 -13.62 -35.22
CA GLY A 114 144.67 -13.65 -34.80
C GLY A 114 145.37 -12.31 -34.58
N PHE A 115 144.70 -11.30 -34.03
CA PHE A 115 145.38 -10.23 -33.30
C PHE A 115 145.57 -10.61 -31.83
N THR A 116 146.82 -10.64 -31.36
CA THR A 116 147.20 -11.12 -30.02
C THR A 116 147.09 -10.04 -28.92
N GLY A 117 146.05 -9.19 -28.93
CA GLY A 117 145.80 -8.10 -27.96
C GLY A 117 144.30 -7.73 -27.82
N TYR A 118 143.91 -7.07 -26.72
CA TYR A 118 142.50 -6.60 -26.50
C TYR A 118 142.20 -5.37 -27.36
N GLN A 119 140.93 -5.19 -27.74
CA GLN A 119 140.48 -4.09 -28.60
C GLN A 119 139.84 -2.94 -27.82
N LYS A 120 139.09 -3.28 -26.76
CA LYS A 120 138.40 -2.30 -25.92
C LYS A 120 138.80 -2.53 -24.47
N LYS A 121 138.94 -1.46 -23.71
CA LYS A 121 139.25 -1.52 -22.29
C LYS A 121 138.40 -0.53 -21.52
N TRP A 122 137.61 -1.00 -20.57
CA TRP A 122 137.02 -0.15 -19.54
C TRP A 122 137.90 -0.18 -18.31
N GLU A 123 138.27 0.99 -17.80
CA GLU A 123 139.05 1.14 -16.57
C GLU A 123 138.26 1.99 -15.59
N LEU A 124 137.84 1.37 -14.49
CA LEU A 124 137.32 2.06 -13.33
C LEU A 124 138.48 2.37 -12.38
N ASP A 125 138.69 3.65 -12.11
CA ASP A 125 139.49 4.09 -10.98
C ASP A 125 138.64 3.98 -9.71
N LYS A 126 138.99 3.06 -8.80
CA LYS A 126 138.18 2.75 -7.62
C LYS A 126 138.14 3.90 -6.60
N GLN A 127 139.14 4.78 -6.57
CA GLN A 127 139.17 5.92 -5.66
C GLN A 127 138.22 7.03 -6.10
N SER A 128 138.13 7.28 -7.40
CA SER A 128 137.28 8.34 -7.96
C SER A 128 135.89 7.88 -8.37
N GLY A 129 135.69 6.58 -8.62
CA GLY A 129 134.44 6.03 -9.14
C GLY A 129 134.20 6.35 -10.63
N VAL A 130 135.22 6.89 -11.31
CA VAL A 130 135.13 7.32 -12.70
C VAL A 130 135.52 6.16 -13.62
N TRP A 131 134.63 5.88 -14.57
CA TRP A 131 134.88 4.95 -15.65
C TRP A 131 135.51 5.67 -16.84
N THR A 132 136.64 5.13 -17.30
CA THR A 132 137.34 5.58 -18.50
C THR A 132 137.33 4.45 -19.52
N TYR A 133 136.86 4.74 -20.73
CA TYR A 133 136.83 3.79 -21.83
C TYR A 133 137.99 4.06 -22.79
N TYR A 134 138.66 3.00 -23.21
CA TYR A 134 139.78 3.02 -24.12
C TYR A 134 139.51 2.10 -25.30
N GLU A 135 139.95 2.53 -26.47
CA GLU A 135 140.03 1.71 -27.68
C GLU A 135 141.49 1.58 -28.10
N VAL A 136 141.93 0.35 -28.36
CA VAL A 136 143.29 0.03 -28.78
C VAL A 136 143.40 0.21 -30.29
N GLN A 137 144.37 1.01 -30.73
CA GLN A 137 144.62 1.29 -32.15
C GLN A 137 145.48 0.19 -32.80
N GLU A 138 145.51 0.12 -34.14
CA GLU A 138 146.27 -0.90 -34.89
C GLU A 138 147.78 -0.97 -34.55
N ASP A 139 148.38 0.13 -34.07
CA ASP A 139 149.78 0.19 -33.62
C ASP A 139 149.98 -0.23 -32.14
N ASN A 140 148.94 -0.76 -31.50
CA ASN A 140 148.82 -1.13 -30.07
C ASN A 140 148.92 0.04 -29.07
N THR A 141 148.69 1.28 -29.50
CA THR A 141 148.51 2.40 -28.56
C THR A 141 147.06 2.49 -28.05
N GLU A 142 146.87 2.85 -26.78
CA GLU A 142 145.52 3.04 -26.19
C GLU A 142 145.07 4.50 -26.35
N GLU A 143 143.88 4.71 -26.92
CA GLU A 143 143.24 6.02 -27.00
C GLU A 143 141.97 6.06 -26.13
N VAL A 144 141.79 7.09 -25.30
CA VAL A 144 140.56 7.29 -24.50
C VAL A 144 139.43 7.76 -25.41
N LYS A 145 138.24 7.15 -25.31
CA LYS A 145 137.02 7.50 -26.06
C LYS A 145 135.80 7.61 -25.14
N THR A 146 134.74 8.26 -25.64
CA THR A 146 133.40 8.24 -25.04
C THR A 146 132.49 7.34 -25.87
N PRO A 147 131.94 6.24 -25.32
CA PRO A 147 131.06 5.34 -26.07
C PRO A 147 129.59 5.81 -26.07
N ASP A 148 128.83 5.38 -27.08
CA ASP A 148 127.38 5.60 -27.19
C ASP A 148 126.57 4.51 -26.43
N PRO A 149 125.48 4.86 -25.71
CA PRO A 149 124.62 3.89 -25.05
C PRO A 149 123.64 3.20 -26.03
N PHE A 150 123.23 1.96 -25.74
CA PHE A 150 122.26 1.25 -26.59
C PHE A 150 120.82 1.77 -26.41
N ALA A 151 120.53 2.40 -25.27
CA ALA A 151 119.26 3.07 -24.99
C ALA A 151 119.49 4.26 -24.05
N GLN A 152 118.65 5.29 -24.19
CA GLN A 152 118.63 6.46 -23.31
C GLN A 152 117.28 6.56 -22.61
N LEU A 153 117.32 6.93 -21.32
CA LEU A 153 116.13 7.16 -20.52
C LEU A 153 116.13 8.60 -20.01
N ASP A 154 115.05 9.32 -20.29
CA ASP A 154 114.83 10.68 -19.78
C ASP A 154 114.09 10.61 -18.44
N LEU A 155 114.78 11.04 -17.37
CA LEU A 155 114.26 11.04 -16.01
C LEU A 155 113.77 12.44 -15.57
N GLY A 156 113.68 13.37 -16.52
CA GLY A 156 113.18 14.73 -16.33
C GLY A 156 114.30 15.73 -16.04
N ASP A 157 115.12 15.51 -15.00
CA ASP A 157 116.24 16.41 -14.64
C ASP A 157 117.60 15.94 -15.19
N LYS A 158 117.68 14.70 -15.69
CA LYS A 158 118.86 14.11 -16.31
C LYS A 158 118.50 13.03 -17.32
N THR A 159 119.42 12.79 -18.25
CA THR A 159 119.34 11.69 -19.22
C THR A 159 120.45 10.69 -18.91
N VAL A 160 120.07 9.44 -18.67
CA VAL A 160 121.02 8.35 -18.40
C VAL A 160 121.11 7.43 -19.62
N GLY A 161 122.35 7.02 -19.95
CA GLY A 161 122.62 6.04 -21.00
C GLY A 161 122.80 4.64 -20.40
N LEU A 162 122.24 3.62 -21.05
CA LEU A 162 122.46 2.22 -20.69
C LEU A 162 123.63 1.64 -21.49
N TYR A 163 124.61 1.07 -20.78
CA TYR A 163 125.86 0.55 -21.33
C TYR A 163 126.09 -0.89 -20.90
N GLU A 164 126.54 -1.71 -21.85
CA GLU A 164 126.94 -3.09 -21.61
C GLU A 164 128.44 -3.15 -21.31
N THR A 165 128.84 -3.82 -20.21
CA THR A 165 130.25 -3.80 -19.77
C THR A 165 130.90 -5.18 -19.72
N VAL A 166 130.18 -6.24 -19.32
CA VAL A 166 130.71 -7.60 -19.29
C VAL A 166 129.59 -8.64 -19.31
N VAL A 167 129.88 -9.77 -19.95
CA VAL A 167 129.16 -11.03 -19.72
C VAL A 167 130.00 -11.86 -18.76
N TYR A 168 129.46 -12.23 -17.60
CA TYR A 168 130.09 -13.21 -16.72
C TYR A 168 129.15 -14.40 -16.56
N ASN A 169 129.71 -15.60 -16.43
CA ASN A 169 128.91 -16.75 -16.05
C ASN A 169 128.68 -16.68 -14.55
N ASP A 170 127.44 -16.42 -14.16
CA ASP A 170 127.00 -16.62 -12.78
C ASP A 170 126.68 -18.11 -12.57
N ASP A 171 127.11 -18.66 -11.44
CA ASP A 171 126.92 -20.08 -11.14
C ASP A 171 125.43 -20.46 -10.93
N GLU A 172 124.56 -19.51 -10.61
CA GLU A 172 123.12 -19.69 -10.41
C GLU A 172 122.30 -19.36 -11.66
N TYR A 173 122.74 -18.38 -12.46
CA TYR A 173 121.95 -17.84 -13.59
C TYR A 173 122.55 -18.02 -14.99
N GLY A 174 123.77 -18.55 -15.13
CA GLY A 174 124.42 -18.75 -16.42
C GLY A 174 125.02 -17.46 -17.01
N PRO A 175 125.31 -17.40 -18.33
CA PRO A 175 125.96 -16.24 -18.96
C PRO A 175 125.08 -15.00 -18.83
N THR A 176 125.54 -14.05 -18.02
CA THR A 176 124.78 -12.88 -17.59
C THR A 176 125.44 -11.60 -18.08
N THR A 177 124.69 -10.78 -18.81
CA THR A 177 125.10 -9.45 -19.23
C THR A 177 124.78 -8.41 -18.16
N LEU A 178 125.79 -7.71 -17.66
CA LEU A 178 125.58 -6.55 -16.79
C LEU A 178 125.34 -5.28 -17.61
N ILE A 179 124.19 -4.66 -17.38
CA ILE A 179 123.82 -3.36 -17.96
C ILE A 179 123.91 -2.28 -16.87
N TYR A 180 124.78 -1.30 -17.11
CA TYR A 180 124.97 -0.16 -16.23
C TYR A 180 124.31 1.09 -16.81
N ALA A 181 123.59 1.82 -15.94
CA ALA A 181 123.14 3.17 -16.22
C ALA A 181 124.24 4.16 -15.85
N LEU A 182 124.87 4.76 -16.86
CA LEU A 182 125.94 5.74 -16.69
C LEU A 182 125.50 7.13 -17.19
N GLU A 183 126.00 8.16 -16.52
CA GLU A 183 125.88 9.55 -16.93
C GLU A 183 127.27 10.06 -17.34
N ALA A 184 127.32 10.82 -18.45
CA ALA A 184 128.56 11.36 -18.99
C ALA A 184 128.93 12.67 -18.28
N GLY A 185 130.14 12.74 -17.70
CA GLY A 185 130.71 13.93 -17.06
C GLY A 185 132.01 14.39 -17.71
N GLU A 186 132.48 15.60 -17.34
CA GLU A 186 133.68 16.23 -17.93
C GLU A 186 134.97 15.42 -17.78
N ASN A 187 135.04 14.51 -16.81
CA ASN A 187 136.24 13.70 -16.50
C ASN A 187 136.07 12.20 -16.80
N GLY A 188 134.95 11.77 -17.39
CA GLY A 188 134.63 10.37 -17.67
C GLY A 188 133.17 10.01 -17.37
N LEU A 189 132.82 8.72 -17.44
CA LEU A 189 131.46 8.26 -17.11
C LEU A 189 131.33 7.95 -15.62
N THR A 190 130.20 8.33 -15.03
CA THR A 190 129.86 8.06 -13.62
C THR A 190 128.58 7.26 -13.51
N GLY A 191 128.56 6.23 -12.67
CA GLY A 191 127.37 5.38 -12.48
C GLY A 191 126.28 6.06 -11.66
N VAL A 192 125.01 5.87 -12.06
CA VAL A 192 123.85 6.60 -11.47
C VAL A 192 122.83 5.69 -10.77
N GLY A 193 123.15 4.41 -10.53
CA GLY A 193 122.25 3.49 -9.84
C GLY A 193 122.71 2.04 -9.85
N GLY A 194 121.80 1.14 -9.45
CA GLY A 194 121.99 -0.31 -9.50
C GLY A 194 122.01 -0.87 -10.93
N PHE A 195 122.09 -2.19 -11.06
CA PHE A 195 122.13 -2.89 -12.35
C PHE A 195 120.79 -3.55 -12.68
N TRP A 196 120.48 -3.59 -13.98
CA TRP A 196 119.31 -4.28 -14.53
C TRP A 196 119.71 -5.65 -15.05
N TYR A 197 118.84 -6.62 -14.83
CA TYR A 197 118.98 -7.99 -15.26
C TYR A 197 117.98 -8.25 -16.40
N LEU A 198 118.45 -8.69 -17.57
CA LEU A 198 117.61 -9.12 -18.68
C LEU A 198 117.42 -10.64 -18.58
N ASN A 199 116.19 -11.08 -18.36
CA ASN A 199 115.82 -12.49 -18.31
C ASN A 199 115.80 -13.12 -19.72
N GLU A 200 115.99 -14.44 -19.81
CA GLU A 200 115.91 -15.20 -21.07
C GLU A 200 114.55 -15.06 -21.81
N ASP A 201 113.49 -14.64 -21.11
CA ASP A 201 112.16 -14.39 -21.68
C ASP A 201 111.98 -12.96 -22.24
N GLY A 202 113.03 -12.14 -22.21
CA GLY A 202 113.00 -10.74 -22.66
C GLY A 202 112.45 -9.75 -21.63
N SER A 203 112.11 -10.19 -20.42
CA SER A 203 111.69 -9.31 -19.33
C SER A 203 112.88 -8.73 -18.55
N PHE A 204 112.71 -7.55 -17.96
CA PHE A 204 113.74 -6.90 -17.16
C PHE A 204 113.43 -6.96 -15.66
N GLN A 205 114.45 -7.28 -14.85
CA GLN A 205 114.40 -7.29 -13.38
C GLN A 205 115.45 -6.33 -12.79
N TYR A 206 115.13 -5.65 -11.69
CA TYR A 206 115.94 -4.54 -11.14
C TYR A 206 116.44 -4.83 -9.72
N TYR A 207 117.74 -4.65 -9.47
CA TYR A 207 118.38 -4.91 -8.17
C TYR A 207 119.04 -3.66 -7.57
N THR A 208 118.98 -3.50 -6.24
CA THR A 208 119.36 -2.26 -5.54
C THR A 208 120.54 -2.34 -4.56
N SER A 209 121.13 -3.52 -4.25
CA SER A 209 122.42 -3.72 -3.53
C SER A 209 122.75 -5.22 -3.32
N GLU A 210 124.04 -5.61 -3.23
CA GLU A 210 124.53 -6.99 -2.93
C GLU A 210 124.94 -7.17 -1.45
N GLU A 211 123.98 -7.37 -0.54
CA GLU A 211 124.20 -7.39 0.92
C GLU A 211 124.46 -8.80 1.51
N ASP A 212 125.21 -9.68 0.83
CA ASP A 212 125.53 -11.05 1.31
C ASP A 212 127.01 -11.48 1.13
N ALA A 213 127.99 -10.61 1.44
CA ALA A 213 129.40 -11.03 1.58
C ALA A 213 130.17 -10.21 2.64
N ASP A 214 130.01 -10.59 3.92
CA ASP A 214 130.80 -10.06 5.03
C ASP A 214 132.29 -10.47 4.87
N GLY A 215 133.15 -9.53 4.44
CA GLY A 215 134.60 -9.72 4.39
C GLY A 215 135.42 -8.93 3.35
N ASP A 216 134.80 -8.17 2.44
CA ASP A 216 135.51 -7.45 1.36
C ASP A 216 135.46 -5.91 1.55
N ALA A 217 136.61 -5.27 1.37
CA ALA A 217 136.80 -3.82 1.54
C ALA A 217 136.23 -2.99 0.37
N ASP A 218 135.68 -3.63 -0.66
CA ASP A 218 135.14 -2.99 -1.87
C ASP A 218 133.63 -2.59 -1.79
N ALA A 219 132.95 -2.75 -0.63
CA ALA A 219 131.50 -2.59 -0.47
C ALA A 219 130.95 -1.14 -0.37
N LYS A 220 131.44 -0.19 -1.17
CA LYS A 220 130.78 1.13 -1.33
C LYS A 220 130.90 1.66 -2.76
N LEU A 221 130.10 1.14 -3.69
CA LEU A 221 129.82 1.82 -4.96
C LEU A 221 128.37 1.56 -5.42
N ALA A 222 127.65 2.65 -5.70
CA ALA A 222 126.35 2.81 -6.38
C ALA A 222 125.03 2.61 -5.58
N ALA A 223 124.34 3.73 -5.30
CA ALA A 223 122.95 3.81 -4.86
C ALA A 223 122.13 4.64 -5.87
N GLY A 224 120.98 4.17 -6.38
CA GLY A 224 120.07 5.00 -7.20
C GLY A 224 118.78 4.39 -7.80
N LEU A 225 117.62 4.99 -7.44
CA LEU A 225 116.25 5.24 -8.03
C LEU A 225 115.26 4.16 -8.65
N GLN A 226 113.94 4.19 -8.27
CA GLN A 226 112.78 3.37 -8.78
C GLN A 226 111.68 4.19 -9.56
N ILE A 227 110.87 3.58 -10.48
CA ILE A 227 109.79 4.22 -11.32
C ILE A 227 108.33 3.65 -11.03
N PRO A 228 107.21 4.43 -11.10
CA PRO A 228 105.83 3.99 -10.72
C PRO A 228 104.94 3.32 -11.82
N LYS A 229 103.98 2.46 -11.40
CA LYS A 229 103.16 1.55 -12.26
C LYS A 229 101.90 2.13 -12.95
N SER A 230 101.36 3.26 -12.50
CA SER A 230 100.06 3.81 -12.96
C SER A 230 100.06 4.44 -14.37
N VAL A 231 101.17 4.35 -15.09
CA VAL A 231 101.33 4.92 -16.45
C VAL A 231 101.05 3.87 -17.53
N MET A 232 100.58 2.66 -17.17
CA MET A 232 100.44 1.52 -18.10
C MET A 232 99.00 1.01 -18.41
N GLU A 233 97.93 1.48 -17.76
CA GLU A 233 96.55 1.00 -17.98
C GLU A 233 95.93 1.50 -19.31
N GLY A 234 95.26 0.63 -20.08
CA GLY A 234 94.54 0.99 -21.32
C GLY A 234 94.87 0.13 -22.56
N LEU A 235 94.36 0.54 -23.74
CA LEU A 235 94.66 -0.12 -25.01
C LEU A 235 96.12 0.13 -25.39
N ASN A 236 96.91 -0.93 -25.50
CA ASN A 236 98.33 -0.88 -25.80
C ASN A 236 98.66 -1.75 -27.02
N VAL A 237 99.63 -1.30 -27.81
CA VAL A 237 100.11 -2.02 -29.00
C VAL A 237 101.58 -2.36 -28.79
N ILE A 238 101.88 -3.65 -28.77
CA ILE A 238 103.24 -4.17 -28.65
C ILE A 238 103.66 -4.70 -30.03
N LYS A 239 104.80 -4.25 -30.53
CA LYS A 239 105.36 -4.74 -31.78
C LYS A 239 106.01 -6.09 -31.54
N GLY A 240 105.51 -7.14 -32.17
CA GLY A 240 106.14 -8.45 -32.12
C GLY A 240 107.38 -8.51 -33.02
N ASP A 241 108.35 -9.34 -32.64
CA ASP A 241 109.53 -9.66 -33.45
C ASP A 241 109.18 -10.44 -34.74
N ASP A 242 107.94 -10.92 -34.86
CA ASP A 242 107.34 -11.52 -36.05
C ASP A 242 106.78 -10.49 -37.05
N GLY A 243 106.87 -9.19 -36.73
CA GLY A 243 106.34 -8.09 -37.52
C GLY A 243 104.83 -7.88 -37.40
N VAL A 244 104.15 -8.56 -36.47
CA VAL A 244 102.73 -8.37 -36.17
C VAL A 244 102.57 -7.50 -34.93
N ASP A 245 101.72 -6.47 -35.04
CA ASP A 245 101.36 -5.63 -33.90
C ASP A 245 100.26 -6.33 -33.08
N TYR A 246 100.58 -6.70 -31.83
CA TYR A 246 99.62 -7.31 -30.91
C TYR A 246 98.95 -6.24 -30.07
N THR A 247 97.62 -6.17 -30.15
CA THR A 247 96.81 -5.22 -29.37
C THR A 247 96.29 -5.88 -28.11
N TYR A 248 96.57 -5.27 -26.96
CA TYR A 248 96.12 -5.71 -25.64
C TYR A 248 95.34 -4.60 -24.95
N TRP A 249 94.45 -4.97 -24.03
CA TRP A 249 93.93 -4.04 -23.04
C TRP A 249 94.58 -4.37 -21.69
N LEU A 250 95.40 -3.47 -21.18
CA LEU A 250 96.03 -3.62 -19.86
C LEU A 250 95.09 -3.09 -18.78
N ASP A 251 94.94 -3.85 -17.70
CA ASP A 251 94.28 -3.41 -16.48
C ASP A 251 95.17 -2.49 -15.62
N ALA A 252 94.64 -2.04 -14.48
CA ALA A 252 95.33 -1.13 -13.56
C ALA A 252 96.62 -1.74 -12.95
N GLU A 253 96.76 -3.06 -13.01
CA GLU A 253 97.93 -3.81 -12.57
C GLU A 253 98.96 -4.04 -13.69
N GLY A 254 98.65 -3.59 -14.92
CA GLY A 254 99.48 -3.75 -16.11
C GLY A 254 99.35 -5.12 -16.77
N MET A 255 98.30 -5.88 -16.46
CA MET A 255 98.04 -7.22 -16.97
C MET A 255 97.03 -7.20 -18.13
N PRO A 256 97.19 -8.02 -19.18
CA PRO A 256 96.25 -8.06 -20.30
C PRO A 256 94.92 -8.75 -19.95
N LEU A 257 93.79 -8.15 -20.35
CA LEU A 257 92.46 -8.76 -20.26
C LEU A 257 92.36 -10.02 -21.14
N LYS A 258 91.72 -11.09 -20.64
CA LYS A 258 91.61 -12.40 -21.31
C LYS A 258 90.19 -12.92 -21.36
N ASN A 259 89.84 -13.60 -22.46
CA ASN A 259 88.54 -14.24 -22.73
C ASN A 259 87.30 -13.37 -22.48
N THR A 260 87.39 -12.06 -22.76
CA THR A 260 86.34 -11.10 -22.40
C THR A 260 86.09 -10.05 -23.47
N TRP A 261 84.87 -9.53 -23.47
CA TRP A 261 84.50 -8.36 -24.28
C TRP A 261 84.80 -7.06 -23.52
N LYS A 262 85.23 -6.05 -24.26
CA LYS A 262 85.42 -4.69 -23.77
C LYS A 262 84.83 -3.69 -24.77
N ILE A 263 84.13 -2.69 -24.26
CA ILE A 263 83.66 -1.58 -25.09
C ILE A 263 84.61 -0.41 -24.90
N ASP A 264 85.20 0.05 -26.00
CA ASP A 264 85.88 1.33 -26.05
C ASP A 264 84.90 2.38 -26.57
N THR A 265 84.73 3.45 -25.81
CA THR A 265 83.81 4.54 -26.15
C THR A 265 84.61 5.79 -26.41
N ALA A 266 84.65 6.22 -27.67
CA ALA A 266 85.32 7.46 -28.05
C ALA A 266 84.55 8.68 -27.52
N ASP A 267 85.22 9.84 -27.50
CA ASP A 267 84.65 11.11 -27.03
C ASP A 267 83.36 11.53 -27.77
N ASP A 268 83.16 11.06 -29.01
CA ASP A 268 81.97 11.32 -29.83
C ASP A 268 80.79 10.38 -29.52
N GLY A 269 80.97 9.45 -28.59
CA GLY A 269 79.98 8.45 -28.19
C GLY A 269 79.90 7.22 -29.11
N SER A 270 80.74 7.14 -30.15
CA SER A 270 80.90 5.92 -30.93
C SER A 270 81.52 4.82 -30.06
N ARG A 271 81.03 3.59 -30.26
CA ARG A 271 81.45 2.43 -29.48
C ARG A 271 82.12 1.41 -30.38
N THR A 272 83.32 1.00 -30.01
CA THR A 272 84.02 -0.11 -30.65
C THR A 272 84.04 -1.29 -29.69
N PHE A 273 83.65 -2.47 -30.19
CA PHE A 273 83.56 -3.68 -29.40
C PHE A 273 84.81 -4.53 -29.67
N TYR A 274 85.58 -4.83 -28.62
CA TYR A 274 86.77 -5.66 -28.69
C TYR A 274 86.56 -6.95 -27.91
N TYR A 275 86.96 -8.08 -28.48
CA TYR A 275 87.07 -9.34 -27.75
C TYR A 275 88.55 -9.71 -27.61
N PHE A 276 88.99 -9.98 -26.39
CA PHE A 276 90.36 -10.40 -26.09
C PHE A 276 90.37 -11.91 -25.80
N GLY A 277 91.23 -12.64 -26.51
CA GLY A 277 91.33 -14.09 -26.46
C GLY A 277 92.04 -14.62 -25.21
N GLU A 278 92.39 -15.91 -25.20
CA GLU A 278 93.01 -16.59 -24.04
C GLU A 278 94.44 -16.10 -23.76
N ASP A 279 95.17 -15.71 -24.80
CA ASP A 279 96.51 -15.10 -24.71
C ASP A 279 96.45 -13.61 -24.31
N GLY A 280 95.26 -13.01 -24.34
CA GLY A 280 95.01 -11.60 -24.01
C GLY A 280 95.09 -10.66 -25.21
N SER A 281 95.44 -11.18 -26.39
CA SER A 281 95.45 -10.41 -27.62
C SER A 281 94.03 -10.19 -28.14
N ARG A 282 93.81 -9.07 -28.83
CA ARG A 282 92.55 -8.79 -29.51
C ARG A 282 92.33 -9.80 -30.64
N LEU A 283 91.19 -10.48 -30.62
CA LEU A 283 90.74 -11.32 -31.72
C LEU A 283 89.97 -10.52 -32.77
N THR A 284 90.25 -10.78 -34.04
CA THR A 284 89.51 -10.26 -35.20
C THR A 284 88.66 -11.33 -35.89
N GLU A 285 88.92 -12.61 -35.62
CA GLU A 285 88.14 -13.77 -36.08
C GLU A 285 88.00 -14.79 -34.93
N GLY A 286 86.96 -15.62 -34.95
CA GLY A 286 86.74 -16.68 -33.94
C GLY A 286 86.17 -16.20 -32.59
N MET A 287 85.73 -14.95 -32.50
CA MET A 287 85.08 -14.39 -31.30
C MET A 287 83.66 -14.94 -31.08
N PRO A 288 83.11 -14.90 -29.85
CA PRO A 288 81.74 -15.33 -29.58
C PRO A 288 80.69 -14.49 -30.33
N THR A 289 79.89 -15.11 -31.19
CA THR A 289 78.79 -14.45 -31.93
C THR A 289 77.41 -14.77 -31.33
N GLY A 290 76.35 -14.11 -31.80
CA GLY A 290 74.98 -14.28 -31.30
C GLY A 290 74.67 -13.43 -30.07
N LEU A 291 73.78 -13.89 -29.19
CA LEU A 291 73.40 -13.16 -27.98
C LEU A 291 74.58 -13.13 -26.98
N GLN A 292 75.16 -11.96 -26.76
CA GLN A 292 76.26 -11.75 -25.81
C GLN A 292 75.86 -10.72 -24.75
N ASN A 293 76.21 -10.99 -23.48
CA ASN A 293 76.11 -9.99 -22.42
C ASN A 293 77.45 -9.25 -22.32
N ILE A 294 77.46 -7.98 -22.68
CA ILE A 294 78.66 -7.14 -22.72
C ILE A 294 78.40 -5.96 -21.80
N GLU A 295 79.25 -5.84 -20.76
CA GLU A 295 79.18 -4.76 -19.76
C GLU A 295 77.77 -4.55 -19.18
N GLY A 296 77.02 -5.64 -18.96
CA GLY A 296 75.70 -5.62 -18.33
C GLY A 296 74.51 -5.40 -19.28
N ALA A 297 74.74 -5.25 -20.59
CA ALA A 297 73.69 -5.16 -21.60
C ALA A 297 73.76 -6.32 -22.60
N ASN A 298 72.60 -6.75 -23.11
CA ASN A 298 72.51 -7.82 -24.09
C ASN A 298 72.58 -7.25 -25.52
N TYR A 299 73.52 -7.76 -26.30
CA TYR A 299 73.75 -7.41 -27.70
C TYR A 299 73.62 -8.66 -28.57
N TRP A 300 73.22 -8.48 -29.82
CA TRP A 300 73.33 -9.55 -30.82
C TRP A 300 74.55 -9.30 -31.70
N ILE A 301 75.63 -10.01 -31.44
CA ILE A 301 76.91 -9.84 -32.13
C ILE A 301 76.91 -10.64 -33.44
N GLY A 302 77.14 -9.93 -34.55
CA GLY A 302 77.29 -10.52 -35.88
C GLY A 302 78.63 -11.24 -36.06
N GLU A 303 78.81 -11.88 -37.22
CA GLU A 303 80.09 -12.55 -37.59
C GLU A 303 81.26 -11.55 -37.74
N ASP A 304 80.95 -10.28 -37.95
CA ASP A 304 81.92 -9.18 -38.06
C ASP A 304 82.33 -8.60 -36.69
N GLY A 305 81.81 -9.16 -35.58
CA GLY A 305 82.12 -8.72 -34.22
C GLY A 305 81.35 -7.48 -33.76
N ASN A 306 80.46 -6.92 -34.58
CA ASN A 306 79.67 -5.75 -34.23
C ASN A 306 78.23 -6.13 -33.80
N PRO A 307 77.58 -5.31 -32.94
CA PRO A 307 76.18 -5.53 -32.60
C PRO A 307 75.26 -5.19 -33.78
N GLU A 308 74.32 -6.07 -34.08
CA GLU A 308 73.25 -5.77 -35.03
C GLU A 308 72.23 -4.80 -34.43
N THR A 309 71.89 -3.74 -35.17
CA THR A 309 71.03 -2.65 -34.72
C THR A 309 69.69 -2.63 -35.45
N ALA A 310 68.62 -2.21 -34.76
CA ALA A 310 67.26 -2.10 -35.30
C ALA A 310 66.69 -3.40 -35.91
N VAL A 311 67.10 -4.56 -35.39
CA VAL A 311 66.75 -5.88 -35.91
C VAL A 311 65.90 -6.69 -34.94
N TRP A 312 65.10 -7.60 -35.51
CA TRP A 312 64.44 -8.66 -34.76
C TRP A 312 65.25 -9.95 -34.88
N LYS A 313 65.48 -10.62 -33.74
CA LYS A 313 66.16 -11.92 -33.71
C LYS A 313 65.28 -12.95 -33.03
N GLU A 314 65.25 -14.14 -33.63
CA GLU A 314 64.55 -15.28 -33.08
C GLU A 314 65.51 -16.14 -32.26
N GLN A 315 65.09 -16.51 -31.06
CA GLN A 315 65.79 -17.46 -30.22
C GLN A 315 64.74 -18.28 -29.45
N ASP A 316 64.83 -19.62 -29.54
CA ASP A 316 63.92 -20.57 -28.90
C ASP A 316 62.42 -20.31 -29.18
N GLY A 317 62.10 -19.87 -30.41
CA GLY A 317 60.73 -19.58 -30.85
C GLY A 317 60.15 -18.25 -30.34
N LYS A 318 60.94 -17.49 -29.58
CA LYS A 318 60.66 -16.13 -29.12
C LYS A 318 61.45 -15.13 -29.96
N TYR A 319 60.91 -13.92 -30.09
CA TYR A 319 61.52 -12.88 -30.89
C TYR A 319 61.83 -11.66 -30.03
N TYR A 320 63.06 -11.19 -30.11
CA TYR A 320 63.60 -10.07 -29.34
C TYR A 320 63.99 -8.95 -30.29
N TYR A 321 63.76 -7.71 -29.87
CA TYR A 321 64.15 -6.52 -30.63
C TYR A 321 65.41 -5.90 -30.03
N PHE A 322 66.38 -5.66 -30.90
CA PHE A 322 67.60 -4.90 -30.61
C PHE A 322 67.41 -3.49 -31.19
N ASP A 323 67.54 -2.48 -30.35
CA ASP A 323 67.27 -1.09 -30.74
C ASP A 323 68.36 -0.50 -31.64
N ASP A 324 68.26 0.80 -31.93
CA ASP A 324 69.19 1.49 -32.83
C ASP A 324 70.64 1.50 -32.29
N ASN A 325 70.85 1.21 -31.01
CA ASN A 325 72.16 1.04 -30.39
C ASN A 325 72.58 -0.43 -30.26
N GLY A 326 71.78 -1.36 -30.82
CA GLY A 326 72.02 -2.79 -30.76
C GLY A 326 71.72 -3.42 -29.40
N VAL A 327 71.07 -2.69 -28.49
CA VAL A 327 70.75 -3.17 -27.14
C VAL A 327 69.41 -3.88 -27.18
N GLN A 328 69.34 -5.09 -26.62
CA GLN A 328 68.08 -5.80 -26.45
C GLN A 328 67.12 -4.96 -25.59
N THR A 329 65.89 -4.80 -26.05
CA THR A 329 64.84 -4.03 -25.35
C THR A 329 64.25 -4.72 -24.10
N GLN A 330 65.11 -5.39 -23.33
CA GLN A 330 64.76 -6.02 -22.05
C GLN A 330 64.30 -4.95 -21.03
N GLY A 331 63.22 -5.24 -20.29
CA GLY A 331 62.67 -4.32 -19.28
C GLY A 331 61.63 -3.31 -19.79
N LYS A 332 61.38 -3.19 -21.10
CA LYS A 332 60.32 -2.33 -21.67
C LYS A 332 59.00 -3.09 -21.84
N THR A 333 58.40 -3.57 -20.76
CA THR A 333 57.17 -4.38 -20.81
C THR A 333 55.95 -3.57 -21.25
N GLY A 334 55.02 -4.20 -21.96
CA GLY A 334 53.75 -3.60 -22.38
C GLY A 334 53.70 -3.18 -23.84
N LEU A 335 52.77 -2.28 -24.16
CA LEU A 335 52.55 -1.81 -25.54
C LEU A 335 53.68 -0.88 -26.00
N GLN A 336 54.52 -1.35 -26.91
CA GLN A 336 55.64 -0.60 -27.48
C GLN A 336 55.39 -0.30 -28.96
N LYS A 337 55.80 0.88 -29.41
CA LYS A 337 55.71 1.27 -30.82
C LYS A 337 57.08 1.12 -31.46
N ILE A 338 57.22 0.14 -32.35
CA ILE A 338 58.48 -0.19 -33.04
C ILE A 338 58.22 -0.09 -34.54
N ASN A 339 59.01 0.71 -35.24
CA ASN A 339 58.92 0.91 -36.71
C ASN A 339 57.48 1.19 -37.19
N GLY A 340 56.75 2.05 -36.46
CA GLY A 340 55.39 2.48 -36.79
C GLY A 340 54.27 1.51 -36.41
N SER A 341 54.57 0.29 -35.97
CA SER A 341 53.59 -0.71 -35.53
C SER A 341 53.61 -0.89 -34.01
N ASN A 342 52.46 -1.22 -33.43
CA ASN A 342 52.38 -1.53 -32.01
C ASN A 342 52.63 -3.02 -31.79
N TYR A 343 53.56 -3.34 -30.90
CA TYR A 343 53.87 -4.67 -30.40
C TYR A 343 53.62 -4.69 -28.90
N TRP A 344 53.36 -5.88 -28.34
CA TRP A 344 53.35 -6.03 -26.89
C TRP A 344 54.58 -6.80 -26.45
N MET A 345 55.45 -6.15 -25.69
CA MET A 345 56.66 -6.74 -25.15
C MET A 345 56.34 -7.42 -23.81
N ASN A 346 56.65 -8.71 -23.72
CA ASN A 346 56.57 -9.48 -22.49
C ASN A 346 57.77 -9.12 -21.57
N GLU A 347 57.71 -9.55 -20.32
CA GLU A 347 58.74 -9.28 -19.30
C GLU A 347 60.13 -9.84 -19.64
N ASP A 348 60.15 -10.99 -20.32
CA ASP A 348 61.37 -11.61 -20.83
C ASP A 348 61.99 -10.89 -22.04
N GLY A 349 61.39 -9.77 -22.50
CA GLY A 349 61.86 -9.02 -23.68
C GLY A 349 61.36 -9.56 -25.02
N SER A 350 60.60 -10.67 -25.04
CA SER A 350 59.98 -11.19 -26.26
C SER A 350 58.68 -10.47 -26.61
N TYR A 351 58.23 -10.47 -27.87
CA TYR A 351 56.90 -9.92 -28.20
C TYR A 351 55.76 -10.96 -28.18
N ALA A 352 54.54 -10.51 -27.94
CA ALA A 352 53.31 -11.30 -28.00
C ALA A 352 52.87 -11.58 -29.44
N LYS A 353 52.79 -12.85 -29.84
CA LYS A 353 52.30 -13.28 -31.16
C LYS A 353 51.06 -14.17 -31.05
N SER A 354 50.12 -14.01 -31.99
CA SER A 354 48.89 -14.80 -32.12
C SER A 354 48.05 -14.94 -30.84
N LYS A 355 48.03 -13.91 -29.98
CA LYS A 355 47.32 -13.96 -28.70
C LYS A 355 46.61 -12.66 -28.36
N TRP A 356 45.65 -12.79 -27.45
CA TRP A 356 45.04 -11.66 -26.77
C TRP A 356 45.86 -11.29 -25.54
N ILE A 357 46.02 -9.99 -25.32
CA ILE A 357 46.55 -9.40 -24.10
C ILE A 357 45.44 -8.59 -23.45
N ALA A 358 45.24 -8.81 -22.16
CA ALA A 358 44.43 -7.95 -21.33
C ALA A 358 45.36 -7.02 -20.55
N ASP A 359 45.18 -5.72 -20.71
CA ASP A 359 45.93 -4.69 -20.01
C ASP A 359 44.95 -3.69 -19.39
N GLY A 360 44.87 -3.71 -18.06
CA GLY A 360 43.87 -2.98 -17.29
C GLY A 360 42.43 -3.24 -17.77
N LYS A 361 41.83 -2.22 -18.41
CA LYS A 361 40.43 -2.25 -18.90
C LYS A 361 40.30 -2.57 -20.39
N LYS A 362 41.40 -2.83 -21.10
CA LYS A 362 41.44 -3.00 -22.56
C LYS A 362 41.98 -4.38 -22.95
N PHE A 363 41.49 -4.87 -24.08
CA PHE A 363 41.94 -6.09 -24.74
C PHE A 363 42.59 -5.73 -26.08
N TYR A 364 43.81 -6.18 -26.26
CA TYR A 364 44.61 -6.01 -27.46
C TYR A 364 44.82 -7.38 -28.10
N TYR A 365 44.69 -7.49 -29.42
CA TYR A 365 45.03 -8.71 -30.14
C TYR A 365 46.27 -8.47 -30.99
N PHE A 366 47.25 -9.37 -30.90
CA PHE A 366 48.46 -9.32 -31.70
C PHE A 366 48.47 -10.47 -32.70
N GLY A 367 48.71 -10.13 -33.97
CA GLY A 367 48.70 -11.04 -35.10
C GLY A 367 49.83 -12.07 -35.06
N ALA A 368 49.90 -12.92 -36.09
CA ALA A 368 50.98 -13.89 -36.24
C ALA A 368 52.35 -13.22 -36.42
N ASP A 369 52.35 -12.00 -36.97
CA ASP A 369 53.50 -11.12 -37.15
C ASP A 369 53.80 -10.24 -35.91
N GLY A 370 53.08 -10.44 -34.80
CA GLY A 370 53.26 -9.67 -33.57
C GLY A 370 52.63 -8.29 -33.55
N LYS A 371 52.06 -7.84 -34.66
CA LYS A 371 51.51 -6.49 -34.76
C LYS A 371 50.10 -6.42 -34.17
N GLN A 372 49.79 -5.34 -33.47
CA GLN A 372 48.46 -5.09 -32.96
C GLN A 372 47.46 -5.05 -34.13
N THR A 373 46.44 -5.90 -34.05
CA THR A 373 45.37 -6.00 -35.05
C THR A 373 44.03 -5.62 -34.42
N ALA A 374 43.23 -4.84 -35.13
CA ALA A 374 41.89 -4.44 -34.68
C ALA A 374 40.87 -5.58 -34.78
N LYS A 375 40.92 -6.55 -33.86
CA LYS A 375 39.83 -7.52 -33.68
C LYS A 375 38.74 -6.93 -32.77
N THR A 376 37.57 -6.69 -33.34
CA THR A 376 36.43 -6.06 -32.64
C THR A 376 35.19 -6.93 -32.73
N GLY A 377 34.10 -6.56 -32.03
CA GLY A 377 32.86 -7.32 -31.97
C GLY A 377 32.91 -8.49 -30.99
N LEU A 378 32.08 -9.51 -31.20
CA LEU A 378 32.04 -10.69 -30.34
C LEU A 378 33.27 -11.56 -30.58
N GLN A 379 34.13 -11.67 -29.57
CA GLN A 379 35.38 -12.43 -29.60
C GLN A 379 35.38 -13.47 -28.48
N THR A 380 36.04 -14.61 -28.72
CA THR A 380 36.30 -15.60 -27.66
C THR A 380 37.74 -15.41 -27.19
N ILE A 381 37.90 -15.05 -25.93
CA ILE A 381 39.18 -14.73 -25.29
C ILE A 381 39.29 -15.64 -24.07
N ASN A 382 40.30 -16.51 -24.03
CA ASN A 382 40.52 -17.47 -22.94
C ASN A 382 39.26 -18.30 -22.61
N GLY A 383 38.59 -18.82 -23.63
CA GLY A 383 37.37 -19.64 -23.49
C GLY A 383 36.08 -18.87 -23.13
N LYS A 384 36.16 -17.56 -22.89
CA LYS A 384 35.00 -16.71 -22.56
C LYS A 384 34.69 -15.75 -23.69
N LYS A 385 33.40 -15.47 -23.93
CA LYS A 385 32.97 -14.51 -24.95
C LYS A 385 32.93 -13.10 -24.38
N TYR A 386 33.51 -12.15 -25.10
CA TYR A 386 33.49 -10.71 -24.81
C TYR A 386 33.04 -9.97 -26.07
N TYR A 387 32.43 -8.79 -25.92
CA TYR A 387 32.22 -7.88 -27.04
C TYR A 387 33.22 -6.72 -26.96
N VAL A 388 34.22 -6.75 -27.85
CA VAL A 388 35.34 -5.81 -27.89
C VAL A 388 34.97 -4.61 -28.79
N ASN A 389 34.97 -3.41 -28.23
CA ASN A 389 34.78 -2.15 -28.94
C ASN A 389 36.01 -1.81 -29.81
N LYS A 390 35.88 -0.80 -30.68
CA LYS A 390 36.98 -0.36 -31.57
C LYS A 390 38.22 0.14 -30.82
N ASP A 391 38.06 0.65 -29.60
CA ASP A 391 39.13 1.19 -28.76
C ASP A 391 39.78 0.12 -27.85
N GLY A 392 39.41 -1.15 -28.01
CA GLY A 392 39.88 -2.28 -27.21
C GLY A 392 39.12 -2.50 -25.89
N THR A 393 38.21 -1.62 -25.49
CA THR A 393 37.39 -1.85 -24.28
C THR A 393 36.31 -2.90 -24.53
N VAL A 394 35.76 -3.50 -23.47
CA VAL A 394 34.64 -4.47 -23.59
C VAL A 394 33.32 -3.89 -23.11
N LYS A 395 32.21 -4.29 -23.72
CA LYS A 395 30.85 -3.98 -23.23
C LYS A 395 30.59 -4.70 -21.90
N LYS A 396 30.13 -3.96 -20.89
CA LYS A 396 29.89 -4.44 -19.51
C LYS A 396 28.47 -4.10 -19.07
N ASN A 397 27.89 -4.90 -18.19
CA ASN A 397 26.54 -4.71 -17.62
C ASN A 397 25.47 -4.38 -18.69
N THR A 398 25.54 -5.06 -19.83
CA THR A 398 24.70 -4.75 -20.99
C THR A 398 24.54 -5.97 -21.88
N SER A 399 23.75 -5.85 -22.94
CA SER A 399 23.62 -6.89 -23.95
C SER A 399 23.82 -6.34 -25.36
N VAL A 400 24.27 -7.21 -26.27
CA VAL A 400 24.38 -6.88 -27.70
C VAL A 400 23.80 -8.01 -28.54
N VAL A 401 23.19 -7.66 -29.68
CA VAL A 401 22.70 -8.65 -30.66
C VAL A 401 23.71 -8.77 -31.78
N VAL A 402 24.20 -9.99 -32.01
CA VAL A 402 25.17 -10.31 -33.07
C VAL A 402 24.61 -11.47 -33.88
N LYS A 403 24.39 -11.24 -35.19
CA LYS A 403 23.85 -12.23 -36.13
C LYS A 403 22.58 -12.93 -35.60
N GLY A 404 21.66 -12.18 -35.00
CA GLY A 404 20.39 -12.70 -34.48
C GLY A 404 20.49 -13.46 -33.16
N VAL A 405 21.60 -13.37 -32.43
CA VAL A 405 21.75 -13.91 -31.07
C VAL A 405 22.06 -12.75 -30.11
N ARG A 406 21.29 -12.63 -29.03
CA ARG A 406 21.57 -11.67 -27.96
C ARG A 406 22.56 -12.29 -26.98
N TYR A 407 23.60 -11.56 -26.64
CA TYR A 407 24.61 -11.91 -25.63
C TYR A 407 24.55 -10.90 -24.48
N PHE A 408 24.50 -11.38 -23.24
CA PHE A 408 24.50 -10.56 -22.02
C PHE A 408 25.88 -10.61 -21.38
N PHE A 409 26.41 -9.46 -20.99
CA PHE A 409 27.73 -9.30 -20.41
C PHE A 409 27.65 -8.75 -18.99
N ASP A 410 28.38 -9.36 -18.07
CA ASP A 410 28.45 -8.97 -16.66
C ASP A 410 29.32 -7.72 -16.43
N LYS A 411 29.57 -7.42 -15.15
CA LYS A 411 30.42 -6.30 -14.70
C LYS A 411 31.87 -6.38 -15.17
N ASP A 412 32.35 -7.59 -15.49
CA ASP A 412 33.70 -7.81 -16.01
C ASP A 412 33.71 -7.83 -17.55
N GLY A 413 32.52 -7.82 -18.18
CA GLY A 413 32.34 -7.88 -19.63
C GLY A 413 32.29 -9.31 -20.18
N LYS A 414 32.23 -10.32 -19.30
CA LYS A 414 32.14 -11.73 -19.68
C LYS A 414 30.71 -12.06 -20.05
N CYS A 415 30.53 -12.78 -21.14
CA CYS A 415 29.20 -13.25 -21.51
C CYS A 415 28.69 -14.30 -20.52
N THR A 416 27.52 -14.06 -19.93
CA THR A 416 26.89 -14.95 -18.94
C THR A 416 25.69 -15.72 -19.51
N LYS A 417 25.00 -15.14 -20.49
CA LYS A 417 23.81 -15.74 -21.11
C LYS A 417 23.71 -15.33 -22.58
N SER A 418 23.21 -16.22 -23.42
CA SER A 418 22.85 -15.88 -24.79
C SER A 418 21.65 -16.67 -25.29
N TYR A 419 20.83 -16.07 -26.16
CA TYR A 419 19.73 -16.76 -26.83
C TYR A 419 19.50 -16.19 -28.24
N LYS A 420 18.89 -17.00 -29.10
CA LYS A 420 18.48 -16.58 -30.44
C LYS A 420 17.29 -15.62 -30.33
N VAL A 421 17.37 -14.51 -31.05
CA VAL A 421 16.35 -13.47 -31.10
C VAL A 421 15.31 -13.84 -32.14
N TYR A 422 14.04 -13.85 -31.74
CA TYR A 422 12.87 -14.04 -32.59
C TYR A 422 12.07 -12.73 -32.67
N PRO A 423 11.37 -12.45 -33.79
CA PRO A 423 10.49 -11.30 -33.89
C PRO A 423 9.36 -11.39 -32.86
N GLU A 424 9.39 -10.52 -31.85
CA GLU A 424 8.37 -10.46 -30.82
C GLU A 424 7.01 -10.08 -31.41
N GLY A 425 5.95 -10.75 -30.95
CA GLY A 425 4.59 -10.39 -31.33
C GLY A 425 3.60 -11.55 -31.33
N TRP A 426 2.37 -11.20 -31.69
CA TRP A 426 1.28 -12.16 -31.86
C TRP A 426 1.53 -13.09 -33.03
N LYS A 427 1.32 -14.38 -32.80
CA LYS A 427 1.37 -15.45 -33.79
C LYS A 427 0.08 -16.27 -33.71
N GLN A 428 -0.31 -16.90 -34.81
CA GLN A 428 -1.53 -17.68 -34.90
C GLN A 428 -1.28 -18.98 -35.68
N ASN A 429 -1.93 -20.06 -35.25
CA ASN A 429 -2.06 -21.29 -36.00
C ASN A 429 -3.51 -21.80 -35.90
N THR A 430 -3.77 -23.02 -36.34
CA THR A 430 -5.10 -23.65 -36.30
C THR A 430 -5.64 -23.84 -34.88
N THR A 431 -4.77 -23.94 -33.87
CA THR A 431 -5.17 -24.10 -32.47
C THR A 431 -5.55 -22.78 -31.83
N GLY A 432 -4.83 -21.70 -32.13
CA GLY A 432 -5.13 -20.38 -31.57
C GLY A 432 -4.00 -19.37 -31.71
N TRP A 433 -4.12 -18.29 -30.94
CA TRP A 433 -3.14 -17.21 -30.87
C TRP A 433 -2.17 -17.42 -29.71
N TRP A 434 -0.89 -17.09 -29.88
CA TRP A 434 0.09 -16.99 -28.78
C TRP A 434 0.94 -15.73 -28.94
N TYR A 435 1.61 -15.32 -27.88
CA TYR A 435 2.56 -14.20 -27.91
C TYR A 435 4.00 -14.72 -27.85
N GLN A 436 4.73 -14.59 -28.95
CA GLN A 436 6.14 -14.97 -28.99
C GLN A 436 6.99 -13.84 -28.41
N LYS A 437 7.77 -14.13 -27.37
CA LYS A 437 8.78 -13.24 -26.79
C LYS A 437 10.06 -13.25 -27.62
N GLU A 438 10.93 -12.28 -27.38
CA GLU A 438 12.21 -12.13 -28.08
C GLU A 438 13.10 -13.38 -28.00
N ASP A 439 13.12 -14.07 -26.86
CA ASP A 439 13.91 -15.29 -26.65
C ASP A 439 13.29 -16.55 -27.27
N GLY A 440 12.15 -16.40 -27.96
CA GLY A 440 11.40 -17.47 -28.60
C GLY A 440 10.43 -18.19 -27.68
N SER A 441 10.48 -17.94 -26.37
CA SER A 441 9.51 -18.48 -25.42
C SER A 441 8.17 -17.75 -25.52
N TRP A 442 7.15 -18.26 -24.84
CA TRP A 442 5.82 -17.66 -24.79
C TRP A 442 5.27 -17.73 -23.36
N PRO A 443 4.36 -16.82 -22.98
CA PRO A 443 3.64 -16.93 -21.71
C PRO A 443 2.74 -18.17 -21.73
N ALA A 444 2.71 -18.91 -20.61
CA ALA A 444 1.87 -20.10 -20.44
C ALA A 444 1.37 -20.17 -19.00
N ASN A 445 0.11 -20.56 -18.85
CA ASN A 445 -0.64 -20.63 -17.59
C ASN A 445 -0.56 -19.34 -16.75
N CYS A 446 -0.57 -18.18 -17.39
CA CYS A 446 -0.37 -16.91 -16.71
C CYS A 446 -1.05 -15.73 -17.40
N TRP A 447 -1.20 -14.65 -16.64
CA TRP A 447 -1.49 -13.33 -17.15
C TRP A 447 -0.22 -12.70 -17.74
N TYR A 448 -0.32 -12.11 -18.92
CA TYR A 448 0.78 -11.40 -19.56
C TYR A 448 0.30 -10.10 -20.19
N THR A 449 1.09 -9.05 -20.05
CA THR A 449 0.74 -7.70 -20.53
C THR A 449 1.41 -7.43 -21.86
N VAL A 450 0.62 -7.12 -22.89
CA VAL A 450 1.10 -6.73 -24.22
C VAL A 450 0.59 -5.32 -24.52
N LYS A 451 1.51 -4.37 -24.73
CA LYS A 451 1.19 -2.95 -25.02
C LYS A 451 0.16 -2.33 -24.04
N GLY A 452 0.27 -2.67 -22.75
CA GLY A 452 -0.61 -2.16 -21.70
C GLY A 452 -1.91 -2.93 -21.47
N GLN A 453 -2.25 -3.91 -22.31
CA GLN A 453 -3.43 -4.76 -22.12
C GLN A 453 -3.04 -6.13 -21.54
N LYS A 454 -3.85 -6.65 -20.61
CA LYS A 454 -3.65 -7.98 -20.01
C LYS A 454 -4.37 -9.06 -20.82
N TYR A 455 -3.68 -10.17 -21.03
CA TYR A 455 -4.16 -11.38 -21.70
C TYR A 455 -3.87 -12.58 -20.82
N TYR A 456 -4.69 -13.62 -20.89
CA TYR A 456 -4.40 -14.89 -20.21
C TYR A 456 -4.05 -15.96 -21.23
N PHE A 457 -2.98 -16.71 -20.97
CA PHE A 457 -2.52 -17.81 -21.80
C PHE A 457 -2.69 -19.13 -21.04
N ASP A 458 -3.24 -20.14 -21.69
CA ASP A 458 -3.39 -21.48 -21.10
C ASP A 458 -2.05 -22.21 -20.93
N GLY A 459 -2.08 -23.42 -20.39
CA GLY A 459 -0.88 -24.24 -20.15
C GLY A 459 -0.07 -24.56 -21.40
N ASN A 460 -0.67 -24.48 -22.59
CA ASN A 460 0.02 -24.67 -23.86
C ASN A 460 0.52 -23.36 -24.48
N GLY A 461 0.22 -22.22 -23.84
CA GLY A 461 0.61 -20.90 -24.29
C GLY A 461 -0.37 -20.24 -25.26
N TYR A 462 -1.57 -20.79 -25.42
CA TYR A 462 -2.59 -20.18 -26.27
C TYR A 462 -3.44 -19.18 -25.50
N MET A 463 -3.67 -18.03 -26.11
CA MET A 463 -4.47 -16.94 -25.59
C MET A 463 -5.94 -17.36 -25.45
N LYS A 464 -6.52 -17.09 -24.28
CA LYS A 464 -7.94 -17.33 -24.02
C LYS A 464 -8.79 -16.14 -24.45
N THR A 465 -10.04 -16.43 -24.80
CA THR A 465 -11.13 -15.47 -25.05
C THR A 465 -12.38 -15.93 -24.29
N GLY A 466 -13.35 -15.04 -24.13
CA GLY A 466 -14.60 -15.29 -23.41
C GLY A 466 -14.44 -15.34 -21.89
N TRP A 467 -15.38 -16.04 -21.23
CA TRP A 467 -15.36 -16.21 -19.78
C TRP A 467 -14.22 -17.12 -19.33
N LEU A 468 -13.45 -16.66 -18.35
CA LEU A 468 -12.33 -17.38 -17.75
C LEU A 468 -12.52 -17.47 -16.24
N ALA A 469 -12.50 -18.68 -15.71
CA ALA A 469 -12.50 -18.94 -14.27
C ALA A 469 -11.08 -19.27 -13.81
N LEU A 470 -10.59 -18.55 -12.80
CA LEU A 470 -9.31 -18.84 -12.13
C LEU A 470 -9.57 -18.88 -10.62
N GLY A 471 -9.59 -20.09 -10.05
CA GLY A 471 -10.04 -20.31 -8.67
C GLY A 471 -11.48 -19.84 -8.48
N ASN A 472 -11.72 -18.98 -7.49
CA ASN A 472 -13.04 -18.40 -7.19
C ASN A 472 -13.35 -17.12 -7.99
N ASN A 473 -12.44 -16.67 -8.85
CA ASN A 473 -12.57 -15.42 -9.59
C ASN A 473 -12.96 -15.68 -11.05
N TRP A 474 -13.87 -14.86 -11.56
CA TRP A 474 -14.27 -14.85 -12.96
C TRP A 474 -13.77 -13.60 -13.66
N TYR A 475 -13.33 -13.76 -14.91
CA TYR A 475 -12.84 -12.72 -15.78
C TYR A 475 -13.52 -12.86 -17.13
N TYR A 476 -13.58 -11.76 -17.89
CA TYR A 476 -13.99 -11.81 -19.29
C TYR A 476 -12.87 -11.31 -20.18
N LEU A 477 -12.49 -12.11 -21.17
CA LEU A 477 -11.52 -11.77 -22.19
C LEU A 477 -12.30 -11.47 -23.47
N ASN A 478 -12.12 -10.28 -24.04
CA ASN A 478 -12.81 -9.88 -25.27
C ASN A 478 -12.41 -10.78 -26.44
N ASP A 479 -13.05 -10.62 -27.60
CA ASP A 479 -12.76 -11.45 -28.79
C ASP A 479 -11.31 -11.32 -29.26
N ASN A 480 -10.67 -10.18 -28.99
CA ASN A 480 -9.24 -9.97 -29.24
C ASN A 480 -8.33 -10.49 -28.10
N GLY A 481 -8.90 -11.12 -27.07
CA GLY A 481 -8.23 -11.67 -25.87
C GLY A 481 -7.92 -10.68 -24.76
N ALA A 482 -8.09 -9.37 -24.99
CA ALA A 482 -7.81 -8.38 -23.97
C ALA A 482 -8.82 -8.49 -22.82
N MET A 483 -8.33 -8.49 -21.58
CA MET A 483 -9.17 -8.56 -20.39
C MET A 483 -10.11 -7.35 -20.30
N ALA A 484 -11.41 -7.60 -20.25
CA ALA A 484 -12.42 -6.59 -20.05
C ALA A 484 -12.35 -6.00 -18.64
N GLN A 485 -12.70 -4.72 -18.53
CA GLN A 485 -12.70 -3.96 -17.30
C GLN A 485 -13.89 -2.99 -17.30
N GLY A 486 -14.39 -2.65 -16.12
CA GLY A 486 -15.57 -1.81 -15.94
C GLY A 486 -16.85 -2.51 -16.36
N TRP A 487 -17.79 -1.72 -16.88
CA TRP A 487 -19.08 -2.22 -17.37
C TRP A 487 -18.92 -2.93 -18.72
N ALA A 488 -19.35 -4.19 -18.78
CA ALA A 488 -19.36 -4.98 -20.01
C ALA A 488 -20.75 -5.56 -20.26
N LYS A 489 -21.29 -5.35 -21.47
CA LYS A 489 -22.55 -5.94 -21.91
C LYS A 489 -22.25 -7.16 -22.78
N ILE A 490 -22.49 -8.35 -22.24
CA ILE A 490 -22.14 -9.64 -22.87
C ILE A 490 -23.45 -10.40 -23.11
N ASN A 491 -23.75 -10.70 -24.38
CA ASN A 491 -24.97 -11.38 -24.80
C ASN A 491 -26.27 -10.75 -24.25
N GLY A 492 -26.31 -9.41 -24.18
CA GLY A 492 -27.48 -8.65 -23.70
C GLY A 492 -27.50 -8.40 -22.19
N THR A 493 -26.66 -9.08 -21.41
CA THR A 493 -26.59 -8.95 -19.94
C THR A 493 -25.42 -8.06 -19.53
N TRP A 494 -25.64 -7.19 -18.54
CA TRP A 494 -24.58 -6.34 -17.98
C TRP A 494 -23.82 -7.05 -16.86
N TYR A 495 -22.50 -6.91 -16.88
CA TYR A 495 -21.56 -7.39 -15.86
C TYR A 495 -20.62 -6.24 -15.49
N TYR A 496 -20.09 -6.29 -14.27
CA TYR A 496 -19.06 -5.35 -13.83
C TYR A 496 -17.76 -6.08 -13.50
N LEU A 497 -16.72 -5.81 -14.28
CA LEU A 497 -15.38 -6.36 -14.12
C LEU A 497 -14.54 -5.30 -13.40
N THR A 498 -13.98 -5.62 -12.25
CA THR A 498 -13.26 -4.66 -11.40
C THR A 498 -12.11 -4.01 -12.19
N PRO A 499 -12.07 -2.68 -12.38
CA PRO A 499 -10.96 -2.02 -13.08
C PRO A 499 -9.59 -2.39 -12.48
N GLY A 500 -8.58 -2.59 -13.34
CA GLY A 500 -7.24 -3.04 -12.94
C GLY A 500 -7.09 -4.55 -12.75
N SER A 501 -7.95 -5.18 -11.93
CA SER A 501 -7.87 -6.62 -11.65
C SER A 501 -8.68 -7.48 -12.62
N GLY A 502 -9.76 -6.97 -13.21
CA GLY A 502 -10.67 -7.67 -14.12
C GLY A 502 -11.65 -8.64 -13.45
N VAL A 503 -11.61 -8.75 -12.12
CA VAL A 503 -12.47 -9.71 -11.38
C VAL A 503 -13.94 -9.27 -11.47
N MET A 504 -14.79 -10.15 -11.95
CA MET A 504 -16.24 -9.97 -12.02
C MET A 504 -16.86 -9.82 -10.62
N LYS A 505 -17.69 -8.80 -10.44
CA LYS A 505 -18.43 -8.58 -9.19
C LYS A 505 -19.73 -9.39 -9.15
N THR A 506 -20.00 -9.96 -7.97
CA THR A 506 -21.28 -10.53 -7.55
C THR A 506 -21.72 -9.86 -6.24
N GLY A 507 -23.00 -10.00 -5.88
CA GLY A 507 -23.56 -9.34 -4.71
C GLY A 507 -23.65 -7.82 -4.85
N TRP A 508 -23.64 -7.10 -3.73
CA TRP A 508 -23.61 -5.64 -3.69
C TRP A 508 -22.20 -5.10 -3.97
N TYR A 509 -22.11 -4.11 -4.85
CA TYR A 509 -20.88 -3.39 -5.12
C TYR A 509 -21.18 -1.93 -5.46
N LYS A 510 -20.20 -1.06 -5.19
CA LYS A 510 -20.32 0.38 -5.40
C LYS A 510 -19.41 0.82 -6.53
N VAL A 511 -19.94 1.60 -7.46
CA VAL A 511 -19.19 2.24 -8.56
C VAL A 511 -19.36 3.74 -8.41
N GLY A 512 -18.26 4.44 -8.07
CA GLY A 512 -18.33 5.83 -7.63
C GLY A 512 -19.18 5.98 -6.37
N SER A 513 -20.22 6.80 -6.44
CA SER A 513 -21.19 7.00 -5.34
C SER A 513 -22.39 6.05 -5.39
N THR A 514 -22.55 5.26 -6.45
CA THR A 514 -23.78 4.51 -6.75
C THR A 514 -23.63 3.01 -6.44
N TRP A 515 -24.63 2.43 -5.78
CA TRP A 515 -24.69 1.00 -5.48
C TRP A 515 -25.40 0.23 -6.60
N TYR A 516 -24.91 -0.98 -6.87
CA TYR A 516 -25.44 -1.94 -7.84
C TYR A 516 -25.45 -3.33 -7.19
N TYR A 517 -26.28 -4.23 -7.72
CA TYR A 517 -26.31 -5.62 -7.31
C TYR A 517 -26.21 -6.55 -8.51
N SER A 518 -25.34 -7.55 -8.43
CA SER A 518 -25.23 -8.63 -9.41
C SER A 518 -25.54 -9.96 -8.74
N ASN A 519 -26.26 -10.84 -9.41
CA ASN A 519 -26.58 -12.16 -8.86
C ASN A 519 -25.34 -13.07 -8.83
N GLY A 520 -25.51 -14.34 -8.45
CA GLY A 520 -24.42 -15.31 -8.36
C GLY A 520 -23.70 -15.58 -9.70
N SER A 521 -24.33 -15.33 -10.85
CA SER A 521 -23.68 -15.43 -12.17
C SER A 521 -22.98 -14.14 -12.59
N GLY A 522 -23.01 -13.09 -11.75
CA GLY A 522 -22.49 -11.76 -12.08
C GLY A 522 -23.40 -10.90 -12.94
N ALA A 523 -24.61 -11.38 -13.26
CA ALA A 523 -25.57 -10.61 -14.02
C ALA A 523 -26.14 -9.48 -13.16
N MET A 524 -25.94 -8.24 -13.60
CA MET A 524 -26.47 -7.04 -12.95
C MET A 524 -28.00 -7.08 -12.92
N GLN A 525 -28.58 -6.85 -11.75
CA GLN A 525 -30.02 -6.86 -11.53
C GLN A 525 -30.63 -5.48 -11.75
N THR A 526 -31.88 -5.47 -12.20
CA THR A 526 -32.75 -4.29 -12.33
C THR A 526 -34.14 -4.63 -11.77
N GLY A 527 -34.95 -3.61 -11.48
CA GLY A 527 -36.28 -3.77 -10.88
C GLY A 527 -36.25 -4.09 -9.39
N TRP A 528 -37.34 -4.70 -8.92
CA TRP A 528 -37.48 -5.11 -7.52
C TRP A 528 -36.60 -6.30 -7.19
N LEU A 529 -35.84 -6.18 -6.11
CA LEU A 529 -34.92 -7.20 -5.62
C LEU A 529 -35.23 -7.52 -4.15
N MET A 530 -35.51 -8.78 -3.85
CA MET A 530 -35.71 -9.27 -2.49
C MET A 530 -34.45 -10.00 -2.02
N LEU A 531 -33.85 -9.53 -0.92
CA LEU A 531 -32.71 -10.20 -0.28
C LEU A 531 -33.05 -10.44 1.19
N GLY A 532 -33.12 -11.72 1.58
CA GLY A 532 -33.68 -12.10 2.86
C GLY A 532 -35.13 -11.63 2.97
N ASN A 533 -35.42 -10.77 3.96
CA ASN A 533 -36.75 -10.19 4.19
C ASN A 533 -36.84 -8.70 3.78
N THR A 534 -35.84 -8.18 3.06
CA THR A 534 -35.77 -6.77 2.68
C THR A 534 -35.90 -6.59 1.18
N TRP A 535 -36.77 -5.67 0.78
CA TRP A 535 -36.93 -5.26 -0.61
C TRP A 535 -36.04 -4.06 -0.94
N TYR A 536 -35.49 -4.07 -2.14
CA TYR A 536 -34.71 -3.01 -2.75
C TYR A 536 -35.26 -2.75 -4.16
N TYR A 537 -35.01 -1.56 -4.70
CA TYR A 537 -35.33 -1.26 -6.08
C TYR A 537 -34.09 -0.79 -6.83
N LEU A 538 -33.78 -1.47 -7.93
CA LEU A 538 -32.66 -1.19 -8.82
C LEU A 538 -33.28 -0.55 -10.06
N THR A 539 -32.88 0.65 -10.45
CA THR A 539 -33.47 1.34 -11.61
C THR A 539 -33.15 0.61 -12.92
N GLY A 540 -33.66 1.10 -14.05
CA GLY A 540 -33.34 0.52 -15.37
C GLY A 540 -31.83 0.51 -15.71
N SER A 541 -31.03 1.37 -15.08
CA SER A 541 -29.56 1.36 -15.21
C SER A 541 -28.86 0.41 -14.21
N GLY A 542 -29.61 -0.26 -13.34
CA GLY A 542 -29.10 -1.07 -12.24
C GLY A 542 -28.71 -0.27 -10.99
N ALA A 543 -28.83 1.05 -11.01
CA ALA A 543 -28.53 1.88 -9.85
C ALA A 543 -29.55 1.64 -8.74
N MET A 544 -29.10 1.40 -7.51
CA MET A 544 -29.96 1.26 -6.34
C MET A 544 -30.69 2.58 -6.05
N ALA A 545 -32.01 2.55 -6.08
CA ALA A 545 -32.84 3.70 -5.76
C ALA A 545 -32.74 4.06 -4.27
N GLN A 546 -32.83 5.35 -3.98
CA GLN A 546 -32.84 5.92 -2.64
C GLN A 546 -33.86 7.06 -2.59
N GLY A 547 -34.49 7.25 -1.44
CA GLY A 547 -35.59 8.19 -1.26
C GLY A 547 -36.88 7.74 -1.96
N TRP A 548 -37.68 8.72 -2.38
CA TRP A 548 -38.94 8.47 -3.09
C TRP A 548 -38.69 7.94 -4.50
N ALA A 549 -39.30 6.80 -4.83
CA ALA A 549 -39.27 6.20 -6.15
C ALA A 549 -40.70 5.97 -6.66
N LEU A 550 -40.99 6.48 -7.86
CA LEU A 550 -42.24 6.21 -8.56
C LEU A 550 -42.05 5.00 -9.47
N VAL A 551 -42.71 3.88 -9.13
CA VAL A 551 -42.61 2.62 -9.87
C VAL A 551 -44.01 2.24 -10.34
N ASN A 552 -44.20 2.18 -11.66
CA ASN A 552 -45.49 1.87 -12.30
C ASN A 552 -46.67 2.68 -11.74
N GLY A 553 -46.48 4.00 -11.54
CA GLY A 553 -47.51 4.90 -11.02
C GLY A 553 -47.73 4.86 -9.51
N THR A 554 -46.99 4.02 -8.78
CA THR A 554 -47.08 3.91 -7.31
C THR A 554 -45.79 4.43 -6.65
N TRP A 555 -45.92 5.25 -5.61
CA TRP A 555 -44.78 5.76 -4.85
C TRP A 555 -44.33 4.79 -3.77
N TYR A 556 -43.02 4.63 -3.65
CA TYR A 556 -42.33 3.85 -2.62
C TYR A 556 -41.22 4.69 -2.01
N TYR A 557 -40.77 4.33 -0.81
CA TYR A 557 -39.62 4.99 -0.19
C TYR A 557 -38.52 3.98 0.12
N LEU A 558 -37.32 4.22 -0.43
CA LEU A 558 -36.13 3.42 -0.21
C LEU A 558 -35.23 4.20 0.75
N ALA A 559 -34.90 3.63 1.91
CA ALA A 559 -34.13 4.32 2.93
C ALA A 559 -32.81 4.85 2.35
N PRO A 560 -32.51 6.16 2.48
CA PRO A 560 -31.22 6.70 2.07
C PRO A 560 -30.06 5.95 2.74
N GLY A 561 -28.98 5.72 1.98
CA GLY A 561 -27.86 4.90 2.45
C GLY A 561 -28.05 3.42 2.19
N SER A 562 -29.00 2.76 2.85
CA SER A 562 -29.19 1.30 2.76
C SER A 562 -29.98 0.84 1.55
N GLY A 563 -30.85 1.67 0.99
CA GLY A 563 -31.77 1.32 -0.09
C GLY A 563 -32.95 0.42 0.33
N ALA A 564 -33.07 0.10 1.61
CA ALA A 564 -34.13 -0.78 2.12
C ALA A 564 -35.50 -0.10 1.98
N MET A 565 -36.44 -0.78 1.31
CA MET A 565 -37.81 -0.32 1.17
C MET A 565 -38.48 -0.20 2.54
N GLN A 566 -39.07 0.97 2.81
CA GLN A 566 -39.79 1.24 4.04
C GLN A 566 -41.25 0.77 3.95
N VAL A 567 -41.82 0.43 5.11
CA VAL A 567 -43.24 0.13 5.32
C VAL A 567 -43.72 0.83 6.60
N GLY A 568 -45.01 1.04 6.74
CA GLY A 568 -45.62 1.74 7.87
C GLY A 568 -45.47 3.26 7.80
N TRP A 569 -45.45 3.92 8.96
CA TRP A 569 -45.32 5.35 9.08
C TRP A 569 -43.90 5.83 8.76
N LEU A 570 -43.79 6.79 7.85
CA LEU A 570 -42.55 7.44 7.45
C LEU A 570 -42.59 8.92 7.80
N ASN A 571 -41.66 9.39 8.63
CA ASN A 571 -41.46 10.82 8.89
C ASN A 571 -40.31 11.34 8.02
N GLN A 572 -40.64 12.15 7.02
CA GLN A 572 -39.66 12.85 6.21
C GLN A 572 -39.66 14.33 6.57
N LYS A 573 -38.65 14.75 7.35
CA LYS A 573 -38.42 16.15 7.74
C LYS A 573 -39.67 16.83 8.34
N GLY A 574 -40.42 16.12 9.18
CA GLY A 574 -41.63 16.62 9.84
C GLY A 574 -42.93 16.35 9.08
N THR A 575 -42.87 15.87 7.83
CA THR A 575 -44.05 15.44 7.08
C THR A 575 -44.21 13.93 7.20
N TRP A 576 -45.38 13.49 7.64
CA TRP A 576 -45.69 12.07 7.80
C TRP A 576 -46.36 11.50 6.54
N TYR A 577 -45.97 10.28 6.19
CA TYR A 577 -46.53 9.48 5.11
C TYR A 577 -46.81 8.07 5.64
N TYR A 578 -47.66 7.32 4.95
CA TYR A 578 -47.88 5.91 5.29
C TYR A 578 -47.66 5.01 4.08
N LEU A 579 -46.81 4.00 4.24
CA LEU A 579 -46.53 2.96 3.25
C LEU A 579 -47.19 1.66 3.73
N ASN A 580 -47.97 1.01 2.88
CA ASN A 580 -48.64 -0.24 3.28
C ASN A 580 -47.63 -1.42 3.38
N GLY A 581 -48.13 -2.64 3.62
CA GLY A 581 -47.27 -3.84 3.72
C GLY A 581 -46.47 -4.18 2.46
N SER A 582 -46.86 -3.67 1.28
CA SER A 582 -46.08 -3.79 0.04
C SER A 582 -45.16 -2.59 -0.20
N GLY A 583 -45.08 -1.66 0.75
CA GLY A 583 -44.32 -0.40 0.62
C GLY A 583 -45.01 0.69 -0.21
N ALA A 584 -46.21 0.42 -0.73
CA ALA A 584 -46.93 1.38 -1.55
C ALA A 584 -47.49 2.52 -0.70
N MET A 585 -47.18 3.76 -1.07
CA MET A 585 -47.67 4.95 -0.40
C MET A 585 -49.20 5.06 -0.49
N GLN A 586 -49.83 5.32 0.65
CA GLN A 586 -51.27 5.47 0.76
C GLN A 586 -51.70 6.93 0.62
N THR A 587 -52.91 7.14 0.12
CA THR A 587 -53.63 8.41 0.05
C THR A 587 -55.08 8.19 0.52
N GLY A 588 -55.78 9.26 0.89
CA GLY A 588 -57.15 9.21 1.43
C GLY A 588 -57.22 8.79 2.90
N TRP A 589 -58.38 8.28 3.30
CA TRP A 589 -58.62 7.82 4.67
C TRP A 589 -57.86 6.53 4.98
N LEU A 590 -57.13 6.53 6.11
CA LEU A 590 -56.36 5.39 6.61
C LEU A 590 -56.80 5.07 8.04
N MET A 591 -57.21 3.82 8.26
CA MET A 591 -57.43 3.28 9.61
C MET A 591 -56.20 2.45 10.00
N THR A 592 -55.51 2.85 11.06
CA THR A 592 -54.40 2.07 11.62
C THR A 592 -54.31 2.25 13.13
N GLY A 593 -54.02 1.18 13.87
CA GLY A 593 -53.98 1.22 15.35
C GLY A 593 -55.28 1.69 16.01
N GLY A 594 -56.45 1.48 15.37
CA GLY A 594 -57.75 1.94 15.86
C GLY A 594 -58.01 3.43 15.71
N THR A 595 -57.13 4.18 15.05
CA THR A 595 -57.27 5.62 14.81
C THR A 595 -57.38 5.90 13.31
N TRP A 596 -58.28 6.81 12.94
CA TRP A 596 -58.39 7.31 11.57
C TRP A 596 -57.41 8.46 11.32
N TYR A 597 -56.79 8.43 10.16
CA TYR A 597 -55.91 9.47 9.63
C TYR A 597 -56.35 9.79 8.20
N TYR A 598 -55.95 10.96 7.70
CA TYR A 598 -56.15 11.30 6.30
C TYR A 598 -54.82 11.65 5.65
N LEU A 599 -54.52 11.03 4.52
CA LEU A 599 -53.32 11.27 3.72
C LEU A 599 -53.77 12.04 2.47
N ASN A 600 -53.21 13.23 2.24
CA ASN A 600 -53.54 14.06 1.09
C ASN A 600 -53.18 13.35 -0.24
N GLY A 601 -53.58 13.93 -1.38
CA GLY A 601 -53.28 13.34 -2.70
C GLY A 601 -51.79 13.15 -2.99
N ASN A 602 -50.91 13.89 -2.31
CA ASN A 602 -49.45 13.73 -2.36
C ASN A 602 -48.90 12.78 -1.27
N GLY A 603 -49.77 12.11 -0.52
CA GLY A 603 -49.43 11.18 0.56
C GLY A 603 -49.14 11.83 1.92
N ALA A 604 -49.03 13.15 2.00
CA ALA A 604 -48.75 13.84 3.26
C ALA A 604 -49.94 13.73 4.21
N MET A 605 -49.70 13.30 5.45
CA MET A 605 -50.72 13.21 6.49
C MET A 605 -51.27 14.60 6.82
N ALA A 606 -52.59 14.75 6.70
CA ALA A 606 -53.30 15.97 7.05
C ALA A 606 -53.30 16.19 8.56
N GLN A 607 -53.29 17.46 8.94
CA GLN A 607 -53.34 17.93 10.32
C GLN A 607 -54.24 19.17 10.38
N GLY A 608 -54.88 19.38 11.53
CA GLY A 608 -55.83 20.46 11.76
C GLY A 608 -57.16 20.23 11.04
N TRP A 609 -57.78 21.33 10.60
CA TRP A 609 -59.06 21.32 9.91
C TRP A 609 -58.93 20.79 8.48
N LEU A 610 -59.76 19.81 8.13
CA LEU A 610 -59.86 19.22 6.81
C LEU A 610 -61.30 19.30 6.29
N SER A 611 -61.50 19.84 5.09
CA SER A 611 -62.81 19.87 4.43
C SER A 611 -62.82 18.94 3.22
N LEU A 612 -63.69 17.93 3.25
CA LEU A 612 -63.90 16.98 2.15
C LEU A 612 -65.36 17.03 1.72
N GLY A 613 -65.61 17.46 0.48
CA GLY A 613 -66.98 17.54 -0.05
C GLY A 613 -67.94 18.40 0.78
N GLY A 614 -67.43 19.45 1.45
CA GLY A 614 -68.22 20.33 2.33
C GLY A 614 -68.46 19.81 3.75
N THR A 615 -67.94 18.61 4.08
CA THR A 615 -67.91 18.06 5.44
C THR A 615 -66.56 18.36 6.08
N TRP A 616 -66.58 18.90 7.30
CA TRP A 616 -65.37 19.23 8.05
C TRP A 616 -64.98 18.10 8.99
N TYR A 617 -63.67 17.89 9.14
CA TYR A 617 -63.04 16.96 10.05
C TYR A 617 -61.90 17.68 10.78
N TYR A 618 -61.55 17.19 11.97
CA TYR A 618 -60.40 17.71 12.70
C TYR A 618 -59.39 16.60 12.97
N LEU A 619 -58.20 16.74 12.40
CA LEU A 619 -57.07 15.83 12.57
C LEU A 619 -56.14 16.47 13.59
N THR A 620 -55.85 15.77 14.68
CA THR A 620 -55.07 16.33 15.80
C THR A 620 -53.69 16.80 15.31
N PRO A 621 -53.32 18.09 15.47
CA PRO A 621 -51.99 18.55 15.08
C PRO A 621 -50.86 17.73 15.73
N GLY A 622 -49.78 17.49 14.99
CA GLY A 622 -48.65 16.67 15.43
C GLY A 622 -48.82 15.18 15.15
N ASN A 623 -49.91 14.55 15.61
CA ASN A 623 -50.10 13.10 15.46
C ASN A 623 -51.10 12.69 14.35
N GLY A 624 -51.92 13.60 13.84
CA GLY A 624 -52.84 13.39 12.72
C GLY A 624 -54.11 12.58 13.02
N GLY A 625 -54.30 12.12 14.25
CA GLY A 625 -55.45 11.30 14.62
C GLY A 625 -56.75 12.11 14.55
N MET A 626 -57.73 11.59 13.83
CA MET A 626 -59.05 12.21 13.67
C MET A 626 -59.80 12.26 15.01
N LYS A 627 -60.31 13.45 15.37
CA LYS A 627 -61.12 13.64 16.57
C LYS A 627 -62.58 13.22 16.36
N THR A 628 -63.15 12.68 17.42
CA THR A 628 -64.58 12.41 17.61
C THR A 628 -64.98 12.89 19.01
N GLY A 629 -66.26 13.15 19.23
CA GLY A 629 -66.76 13.75 20.47
C GLY A 629 -66.41 15.24 20.58
N TRP A 630 -66.41 15.76 21.81
CA TRP A 630 -66.04 17.15 22.12
C TRP A 630 -64.52 17.36 22.11
N TYR A 631 -64.05 18.43 21.48
CA TYR A 631 -62.65 18.84 21.48
C TYR A 631 -62.51 20.37 21.41
N LEU A 632 -61.46 20.89 22.02
CA LEU A 632 -61.17 22.32 22.11
C LEU A 632 -60.11 22.71 21.07
N VAL A 633 -60.37 23.75 20.28
CA VAL A 633 -59.43 24.28 19.27
C VAL A 633 -59.47 25.80 19.32
N GLY A 634 -58.30 26.44 19.53
CA GLY A 634 -58.22 27.91 19.51
C GLY A 634 -59.09 28.61 20.56
N GLY A 635 -59.42 27.94 21.68
CA GLY A 635 -60.26 28.48 22.75
C GLY A 635 -61.78 28.24 22.57
N GLU A 636 -62.20 27.63 21.46
CA GLU A 636 -63.60 27.30 21.20
C GLU A 636 -63.82 25.78 21.18
N TRP A 637 -64.97 25.34 21.68
CA TRP A 637 -65.36 23.93 21.71
C TRP A 637 -66.04 23.52 20.42
N TYR A 638 -65.69 22.35 19.90
CA TYR A 638 -66.27 21.75 18.71
C TYR A 638 -66.69 20.31 19.02
N TYR A 639 -67.61 19.78 18.24
CA TYR A 639 -68.05 18.39 18.34
C TYR A 639 -67.99 17.70 16.99
N SER A 640 -67.39 16.51 16.96
CA SER A 640 -67.42 15.60 15.80
C SER A 640 -68.20 14.34 16.13
N TYR A 641 -69.05 13.89 15.21
CA TYR A 641 -69.76 12.62 15.34
C TYR A 641 -68.78 11.42 15.30
N GLY A 642 -69.27 10.20 15.57
CA GLY A 642 -68.43 8.99 15.61
C GLY A 642 -67.72 8.67 14.29
N ASN A 643 -68.21 9.19 13.16
CA ASN A 643 -67.54 9.11 11.85
C ASN A 643 -66.56 10.27 11.58
N GLY A 644 -66.33 11.15 12.55
CA GLY A 644 -65.42 12.30 12.48
C GLY A 644 -66.02 13.59 11.91
N ALA A 645 -67.20 13.53 11.30
CA ALA A 645 -67.84 14.70 10.72
C ALA A 645 -68.15 15.73 11.81
N MET A 646 -67.65 16.95 11.65
CA MET A 646 -67.90 18.07 12.55
C MET A 646 -69.37 18.49 12.48
N ALA A 647 -70.01 18.60 13.64
CA ALA A 647 -71.36 19.12 13.75
C ALA A 647 -71.39 20.63 13.47
N ARG A 648 -72.46 21.09 12.83
CA ARG A 648 -72.73 22.52 12.58
C ARG A 648 -74.24 22.77 12.64
N ASN A 649 -74.63 23.94 13.15
CA ASN A 649 -76.04 24.31 13.35
C ASN A 649 -76.85 23.20 14.04
N ALA A 650 -76.31 22.64 15.11
CA ALA A 650 -76.82 21.44 15.74
C ALA A 650 -76.77 21.51 17.26
N TRP A 651 -77.78 20.92 17.90
CA TRP A 651 -77.76 20.63 19.33
C TRP A 651 -77.01 19.34 19.59
N ILE A 652 -76.11 19.36 20.57
CA ILE A 652 -75.27 18.25 21.01
C ILE A 652 -75.60 17.96 22.47
N ASP A 653 -75.82 16.69 22.79
CA ASP A 653 -76.18 16.19 24.12
C ASP A 653 -77.39 16.91 24.75
N THR A 654 -78.30 17.47 23.94
CA THR A 654 -79.48 18.27 24.37
C THR A 654 -79.15 19.62 25.01
N TYR A 655 -77.92 19.83 25.50
CA TYR A 655 -77.57 21.00 26.29
C TYR A 655 -76.71 22.02 25.55
N TYR A 656 -75.98 21.65 24.51
CA TYR A 656 -75.01 22.55 23.89
C TYR A 656 -75.36 22.77 22.44
N TYR A 657 -75.23 24.00 21.93
CA TYR A 657 -75.47 24.28 20.52
C TYR A 657 -74.17 24.66 19.82
N VAL A 658 -73.87 24.01 18.70
CA VAL A 658 -72.78 24.41 17.81
C VAL A 658 -73.33 25.23 16.63
N GLY A 659 -72.74 26.41 16.41
CA GLY A 659 -73.16 27.34 15.37
C GLY A 659 -72.80 26.90 13.95
N SER A 660 -72.96 27.80 12.99
CA SER A 660 -72.67 27.53 11.57
C SER A 660 -71.18 27.26 11.30
N SER A 661 -70.30 27.82 12.12
CA SER A 661 -68.85 27.56 12.12
C SER A 661 -68.47 26.24 12.81
N GLY A 662 -69.42 25.57 13.47
CA GLY A 662 -69.17 24.39 14.32
C GLY A 662 -68.70 24.70 15.74
N ALA A 663 -68.40 25.96 16.05
CA ALA A 663 -68.03 26.37 17.41
C ALA A 663 -69.27 26.36 18.34
N MET A 664 -69.08 25.90 19.57
CA MET A 664 -70.09 25.92 20.63
C MET A 664 -70.44 27.36 20.98
N LEU A 665 -71.73 27.69 20.92
CA LEU A 665 -72.22 29.00 21.34
C LEU A 665 -72.32 29.08 22.86
N LYS A 666 -72.08 30.26 23.40
CA LYS A 666 -72.13 30.59 24.83
C LYS A 666 -72.75 31.97 24.99
N ASP A 667 -73.49 32.15 26.08
CA ASP A 667 -74.15 33.41 26.46
C ASP A 667 -75.00 34.04 25.33
N THR A 668 -75.85 33.22 24.70
CA THR A 668 -76.63 33.65 23.53
C THR A 668 -77.92 32.85 23.37
N THR A 669 -78.81 33.32 22.48
CA THR A 669 -80.11 32.70 22.20
C THR A 669 -80.15 32.12 20.78
N ILE A 670 -80.57 30.87 20.66
CA ILE A 670 -80.70 30.13 19.40
C ILE A 670 -82.17 29.73 19.24
N GLY A 671 -82.89 30.36 18.31
CA GLY A 671 -84.28 29.98 18.00
C GLY A 671 -85.22 29.94 19.21
N GLY A 672 -85.03 30.83 20.19
CA GLY A 672 -85.82 30.90 21.44
C GLY A 672 -85.25 30.13 22.63
N TYR A 673 -84.12 29.42 22.48
CA TYR A 673 -83.45 28.69 23.54
C TYR A 673 -82.16 29.40 23.95
N TYR A 674 -82.00 29.78 25.22
CA TYR A 674 -80.80 30.46 25.73
C TYR A 674 -79.77 29.46 26.29
N VAL A 675 -78.50 29.64 25.92
CA VAL A 675 -77.35 28.93 26.49
C VAL A 675 -76.52 29.88 27.35
N ASP A 676 -76.09 29.43 28.52
CA ASP A 676 -75.33 30.24 29.49
C ASP A 676 -73.86 30.48 29.05
N LYS A 677 -73.08 31.16 29.90
CA LYS A 677 -71.64 31.41 29.68
C LYS A 677 -70.77 30.15 29.50
N ASN A 678 -71.27 28.99 29.91
CA ASN A 678 -70.61 27.69 29.73
C ASN A 678 -71.16 26.93 28.51
N GLY A 679 -72.06 27.56 27.73
CA GLY A 679 -72.73 26.98 26.57
C GLY A 679 -73.87 26.03 26.90
N ARG A 680 -74.24 25.90 28.18
CA ARG A 680 -75.30 24.98 28.60
C ARG A 680 -76.67 25.64 28.45
N TRP A 681 -77.57 24.97 27.76
CA TRP A 681 -78.96 25.35 27.61
C TRP A 681 -79.64 25.47 28.98
N ILE A 682 -80.37 26.57 29.16
CA ILE A 682 -81.19 26.84 30.33
C ILE A 682 -82.66 26.61 29.96
N PRO A 683 -83.26 25.47 30.33
CA PRO A 683 -84.66 25.20 30.06
C PRO A 683 -85.56 26.24 30.74
N GLY A 684 -86.57 26.74 30.03
CA GLY A 684 -87.53 27.70 30.57
C GLY A 684 -87.05 29.16 30.59
N TYR A 685 -85.82 29.44 30.17
CA TYR A 685 -85.34 30.82 30.01
C TYR A 685 -86.12 31.50 28.88
N GLY A 686 -87.05 32.40 29.24
CA GLY A 686 -87.90 33.14 28.30
C GLY A 686 -89.28 32.53 27.98
N THR A 687 -89.64 31.35 28.51
CA THR A 687 -91.02 30.82 28.40
C THR A 687 -91.81 31.10 29.68
N VAL A 688 -92.22 32.36 29.84
CA VAL A 688 -93.29 32.73 30.77
C VAL A 688 -94.59 32.50 30.03
N ASN A 689 -95.34 31.48 30.43
CA ASN A 689 -96.74 31.34 30.06
C ASN A 689 -97.52 31.12 31.36
N VAL A 690 -97.71 32.19 32.14
CA VAL A 690 -98.43 32.11 33.41
C VAL A 690 -99.40 33.27 33.58
N ASN A 691 -100.67 32.88 33.67
CA ASN A 691 -101.88 33.67 33.86
C ASN A 691 -101.97 34.33 35.25
N THR A 692 -100.87 34.75 35.87
CA THR A 692 -100.93 35.55 37.11
C THR A 692 -99.72 36.46 37.21
N ILE A 693 -99.88 37.69 36.70
CA ILE A 693 -98.91 38.77 36.87
C ILE A 693 -99.13 39.33 38.28
N GLY A 694 -98.07 39.53 39.05
CA GLY A 694 -98.15 39.98 40.44
C GLY A 694 -96.77 40.08 41.08
N ASN A 695 -96.72 40.26 42.40
CA ASN A 695 -95.48 40.33 43.17
C ASN A 695 -95.62 39.59 44.51
N TRP A 696 -94.50 39.05 45.00
CA TRP A 696 -94.42 38.48 46.35
C TRP A 696 -94.29 39.57 47.40
N GLU A 697 -95.09 39.48 48.46
CA GLU A 697 -95.01 40.35 49.65
C GLU A 697 -94.75 39.48 50.89
N LYS A 698 -93.96 39.99 51.83
CA LYS A 698 -93.59 39.28 53.06
C LYS A 698 -94.06 40.07 54.28
N SER A 699 -94.71 39.40 55.22
CA SER A 699 -95.08 39.96 56.52
C SER A 699 -94.66 38.99 57.63
N GLY A 700 -93.70 39.40 58.47
CA GLY A 700 -93.03 38.50 59.41
C GLY A 700 -92.30 37.36 58.70
N SER A 701 -92.59 36.12 59.08
CA SER A 701 -92.08 34.90 58.43
C SER A 701 -92.95 34.39 57.29
N THR A 702 -94.05 35.07 56.97
CA THR A 702 -95.11 34.58 56.08
C THR A 702 -95.07 35.29 54.72
N TYR A 703 -95.26 34.54 53.64
CA TYR A 703 -95.28 35.06 52.27
C TYR A 703 -96.70 35.07 51.68
N TYR A 704 -97.03 36.15 50.98
CA TYR A 704 -98.29 36.40 50.28
C TYR A 704 -97.98 36.75 48.82
N PHE A 705 -98.90 36.47 47.90
CA PHE A 705 -98.76 36.88 46.50
C PHE A 705 -99.85 37.88 46.12
N LYS A 706 -99.45 39.11 45.77
CA LYS A 706 -100.36 40.16 45.32
C LYS A 706 -100.42 40.16 43.80
N LYS A 707 -101.59 39.83 43.27
CA LYS A 707 -101.89 39.86 41.83
C LYS A 707 -101.86 41.31 41.33
N SER A 708 -101.60 41.50 40.04
CA SER A 708 -101.58 42.83 39.37
C SER A 708 -102.92 43.56 39.47
N SER A 709 -104.01 42.84 39.69
CA SER A 709 -105.33 43.38 40.01
C SER A 709 -105.42 44.04 41.40
N GLY A 710 -104.35 44.01 42.20
CA GLY A 710 -104.29 44.54 43.56
C GLY A 710 -104.81 43.59 44.64
N THR A 711 -105.37 42.44 44.25
CA THR A 711 -105.89 41.41 45.18
C THR A 711 -104.84 40.36 45.53
N TYR A 712 -104.94 39.74 46.71
CA TYR A 712 -104.09 38.61 47.07
C TYR A 712 -104.60 37.30 46.51
N ALA A 713 -103.68 36.42 46.11
CA ALA A 713 -104.01 35.06 45.72
C ALA A 713 -104.47 34.25 46.94
N LYS A 714 -105.61 33.55 46.83
CA LYS A 714 -106.20 32.73 47.91
C LYS A 714 -106.85 31.47 47.36
N ASN A 715 -106.60 30.32 48.01
CA ASN A 715 -107.02 28.99 47.54
C ASN A 715 -106.65 28.69 46.08
N GLU A 716 -105.55 29.25 45.59
CA GLU A 716 -105.17 29.19 44.19
C GLU A 716 -103.67 28.94 44.01
N TYR A 717 -103.33 28.39 42.85
CA TYR A 717 -101.95 28.24 42.42
C TYR A 717 -101.43 29.54 41.80
N VAL A 718 -100.20 29.91 42.13
CA VAL A 718 -99.44 30.97 41.46
C VAL A 718 -98.22 30.34 40.82
N ALA A 719 -97.97 30.64 39.55
CA ALA A 719 -96.74 30.23 38.90
C ALA A 719 -95.77 31.41 38.80
N TRP A 720 -94.55 31.19 39.28
CA TRP A 720 -93.52 32.20 39.40
C TRP A 720 -92.14 31.59 39.14
N ASN A 721 -91.35 32.20 38.25
CA ASN A 721 -90.01 31.72 37.90
C ASN A 721 -89.93 30.21 37.60
N GLY A 722 -90.90 29.69 36.84
CA GLY A 722 -90.95 28.27 36.46
C GLY A 722 -91.37 27.30 37.56
N ASN A 723 -91.79 27.80 38.73
CA ASN A 723 -92.28 26.98 39.85
C ASN A 723 -93.74 27.29 40.16
N TRP A 724 -94.45 26.30 40.71
CA TRP A 724 -95.81 26.48 41.22
C TRP A 724 -95.79 26.69 42.72
N TYR A 725 -96.62 27.61 43.21
CA TYR A 725 -96.83 27.91 44.62
C TYR A 725 -98.32 27.84 44.89
N TYR A 726 -98.72 27.50 46.12
CA TYR A 726 -100.13 27.50 46.50
C TYR A 726 -100.36 28.40 47.71
N LEU A 727 -101.38 29.24 47.62
CA LEU A 727 -101.80 30.13 48.69
C LEU A 727 -103.06 29.56 49.32
N ASP A 728 -103.06 29.40 50.65
CA ASP A 728 -104.20 28.88 51.39
C ASP A 728 -105.41 29.85 51.40
N GLY A 729 -106.46 29.52 52.16
CA GLY A 729 -107.66 30.36 52.27
C GLY A 729 -107.43 31.74 52.89
N ASN A 730 -106.32 31.89 53.64
CA ASN A 730 -105.90 33.17 54.22
C ASN A 730 -104.96 33.95 53.29
N GLY A 731 -104.48 33.32 52.22
CA GLY A 731 -103.53 33.88 51.26
C GLY A 731 -102.07 33.61 51.60
N VAL A 732 -101.83 32.69 52.54
CA VAL A 732 -100.50 32.32 53.01
C VAL A 732 -99.91 31.25 52.10
N MET A 733 -98.67 31.44 51.67
CA MET A 733 -97.90 30.46 50.90
C MET A 733 -97.65 29.18 51.72
N LEU A 734 -98.06 28.04 51.16
CA LEU A 734 -97.86 26.74 51.79
C LEU A 734 -96.40 26.26 51.69
N THR A 735 -95.96 25.54 52.72
CA THR A 735 -94.69 24.78 52.76
C THR A 735 -94.95 23.44 53.45
N GLY A 736 -94.27 22.37 53.06
CA GLY A 736 -94.52 21.01 53.55
C GLY A 736 -95.66 20.29 52.84
N TRP A 737 -96.20 19.25 53.47
CA TRP A 737 -97.24 18.38 52.90
C TRP A 737 -98.65 18.93 53.15
N HIS A 738 -99.44 19.12 52.08
CA HIS A 738 -100.80 19.63 52.15
C HIS A 738 -101.73 18.95 51.15
N TYR A 739 -103.03 18.85 51.48
CA TYR A 739 -104.03 18.32 50.55
C TYR A 739 -104.59 19.42 49.66
N ILE A 740 -104.33 19.33 48.36
CA ILE A 740 -104.89 20.21 47.34
C ILE A 740 -105.73 19.38 46.37
N ARG A 741 -107.04 19.68 46.27
CA ARG A 741 -107.98 18.99 45.38
C ARG A 741 -107.95 17.45 45.50
N GLY A 742 -107.81 16.95 46.74
CA GLY A 742 -107.77 15.53 47.04
C GLY A 742 -106.40 14.85 46.91
N TYR A 743 -105.36 15.58 46.50
CA TYR A 743 -103.99 15.07 46.43
C TYR A 743 -103.11 15.62 47.55
N LYS A 744 -102.27 14.77 48.13
CA LYS A 744 -101.28 15.18 49.12
C LYS A 744 -100.01 15.65 48.42
N MET A 745 -99.85 16.96 48.33
CA MET A 745 -98.81 17.66 47.58
C MET A 745 -97.70 18.13 48.53
N TYR A 746 -96.44 18.12 48.08
CA TYR A 746 -95.32 18.64 48.86
C TYR A 746 -94.84 19.98 48.29
N PHE A 747 -94.82 21.00 49.14
CA PHE A 747 -94.20 22.29 48.86
C PHE A 747 -92.87 22.36 49.62
N THR A 748 -91.80 22.76 48.94
CA THR A 748 -90.46 22.89 49.52
C THR A 748 -90.43 23.99 50.60
N GLY A 749 -89.30 24.12 51.31
CA GLY A 749 -89.11 25.20 52.30
C GLY A 749 -89.20 26.61 51.71
N SER A 750 -89.03 26.77 50.40
CA SER A 750 -89.25 28.03 49.68
C SER A 750 -90.67 28.19 49.13
N GLY A 751 -91.56 27.22 49.36
CA GLY A 751 -92.94 27.19 48.90
C GLY A 751 -93.17 26.68 47.49
N ALA A 752 -92.11 26.36 46.74
CA ALA A 752 -92.25 25.78 45.40
C ALA A 752 -92.77 24.34 45.49
N LEU A 753 -93.75 23.98 44.67
CA LEU A 753 -94.31 22.65 44.53
C LEU A 753 -93.26 21.70 43.95
N GLN A 754 -92.94 20.65 44.70
CA GLN A 754 -92.05 19.60 44.23
C GLN A 754 -92.84 18.64 43.31
N GLN A 755 -92.59 18.71 42.01
CA GLN A 755 -93.32 17.93 41.00
C GLN A 755 -92.78 16.51 40.76
N ASP A 756 -91.64 16.17 41.37
CA ASP A 756 -91.12 14.81 41.47
C ASP A 756 -90.67 14.55 42.91
N VAL A 757 -91.45 13.75 43.64
CA VAL A 757 -91.19 13.32 45.03
C VAL A 757 -90.81 11.84 45.11
N SER A 758 -90.39 11.22 44.01
CA SER A 758 -90.00 9.79 43.99
C SER A 758 -88.82 9.44 44.90
N GLY A 759 -87.97 10.42 45.23
CA GLY A 759 -86.91 10.28 46.25
C GLY A 759 -87.40 10.45 47.70
N MET A 760 -88.64 10.89 47.90
CA MET A 760 -89.22 11.17 49.23
C MET A 760 -90.32 10.18 49.62
N VAL A 761 -91.02 9.60 48.63
CA VAL A 761 -92.14 8.68 48.83
C VAL A 761 -91.88 7.41 48.04
N GLY A 762 -91.68 6.30 48.75
CA GLY A 762 -91.51 4.97 48.16
C GLY A 762 -92.83 4.29 47.76
N GLY A 763 -92.72 3.22 46.96
CA GLY A 763 -93.86 2.41 46.53
C GLY A 763 -94.52 1.60 47.67
N PRO A 764 -95.60 0.84 47.38
CA PRO A 764 -96.08 0.49 46.05
C PRO A 764 -96.71 1.67 45.30
N TYR A 765 -96.64 1.65 43.97
CA TYR A 765 -97.22 2.66 43.09
C TYR A 765 -98.42 2.14 42.29
N ARG A 766 -99.26 3.06 41.83
CA ARG A 766 -100.25 2.87 40.77
C ARG A 766 -99.97 3.85 39.64
N LEU A 767 -100.30 3.45 38.42
CA LEU A 767 -100.17 4.29 37.25
C LEU A 767 -101.55 4.75 36.80
N ARG A 768 -101.66 6.03 36.44
CA ARG A 768 -102.86 6.57 35.83
C ARG A 768 -102.51 7.26 34.53
N VAL A 769 -103.01 6.74 33.43
CA VAL A 769 -102.73 7.24 32.07
C VAL A 769 -103.89 8.11 31.62
N ASN A 770 -103.58 9.36 31.34
CA ASN A 770 -104.50 10.32 30.73
C ASN A 770 -104.24 10.39 29.22
N ARG A 771 -105.16 9.85 28.41
CA ARG A 771 -104.97 9.75 26.95
C ARG A 771 -105.05 11.11 26.26
N THR A 772 -105.94 12.00 26.71
CA THR A 772 -106.09 13.34 26.11
C THR A 772 -104.92 14.25 26.42
N LYS A 773 -104.31 14.09 27.61
CA LYS A 773 -103.10 14.84 27.99
C LYS A 773 -101.82 14.18 27.54
N CYS A 774 -101.85 12.89 27.20
CA CYS A 774 -100.66 12.11 26.87
C CYS A 774 -99.64 12.13 28.02
N GLN A 775 -100.15 11.80 29.21
CA GLN A 775 -99.45 11.91 30.48
C GLN A 775 -99.81 10.75 31.39
N ILE A 776 -98.83 10.22 32.12
CA ILE A 776 -99.00 9.24 33.18
C ILE A 776 -98.76 9.93 34.52
N THR A 777 -99.75 9.92 35.41
CA THR A 777 -99.55 10.24 36.82
C THR A 777 -99.14 8.98 37.57
N VAL A 778 -98.01 9.01 38.28
CA VAL A 778 -97.64 7.95 39.23
C VAL A 778 -98.19 8.31 40.61
N LEU A 779 -98.92 7.39 41.24
CA LEU A 779 -99.57 7.59 42.53
C LEU A 779 -99.01 6.61 43.58
N ALA A 780 -98.69 7.10 44.77
CA ALA A 780 -98.34 6.30 45.94
C ALA A 780 -99.53 6.21 46.91
N LYS A 781 -99.49 5.18 47.77
CA LYS A 781 -100.50 4.94 48.79
C LYS A 781 -100.29 5.86 50.00
N ASP A 782 -101.36 6.49 50.46
CA ASP A 782 -101.41 7.42 51.60
C ASP A 782 -102.23 6.81 52.74
N GLY A 783 -101.76 5.68 53.28
CA GLY A 783 -102.45 4.96 54.35
C GLY A 783 -103.89 4.57 53.99
N SER A 784 -104.85 4.96 54.85
CA SER A 784 -106.29 4.76 54.66
C SER A 784 -106.93 5.74 53.68
N ASN A 785 -106.25 6.83 53.32
CA ASN A 785 -106.76 7.86 52.40
C ASN A 785 -106.70 7.43 50.92
N GLY A 786 -106.12 6.26 50.64
CA GLY A 786 -106.08 5.68 49.31
C GLY A 786 -104.84 6.10 48.51
N TRP A 787 -104.99 6.32 47.21
CA TRP A 787 -103.89 6.58 46.27
C TRP A 787 -103.84 8.06 45.90
N THR A 788 -103.53 8.89 46.89
CA THR A 788 -103.69 10.35 46.85
C THR A 788 -102.37 11.09 46.80
N ILE A 789 -101.21 10.44 46.88
CA ILE A 789 -99.91 11.10 46.76
C ILE A 789 -99.44 11.00 45.29
N PRO A 790 -99.46 12.09 44.50
CA PRO A 790 -98.82 12.09 43.19
C PRO A 790 -97.31 12.16 43.37
N VAL A 791 -96.63 11.17 42.79
CA VAL A 791 -95.19 10.97 42.94
C VAL A 791 -94.43 11.71 41.86
N LYS A 792 -94.86 11.55 40.61
CA LYS A 792 -94.33 12.25 39.44
C LYS A 792 -95.27 12.11 38.24
N SER A 793 -95.03 12.94 37.24
CA SER A 793 -95.65 12.80 35.92
C SER A 793 -94.64 12.26 34.90
N ILE A 794 -95.12 11.45 33.96
CA ILE A 794 -94.35 10.94 32.83
C ILE A 794 -95.08 11.31 31.55
N THR A 795 -94.37 11.84 30.57
CA THR A 795 -94.94 12.12 29.25
C THR A 795 -94.99 10.84 28.43
N CYS A 796 -96.15 10.56 27.83
CA CYS A 796 -96.33 9.36 27.01
C CYS A 796 -96.94 9.69 25.65
N SER A 797 -96.93 8.72 24.74
CA SER A 797 -97.75 8.69 23.54
C SER A 797 -98.66 7.49 23.61
N VAL A 798 -99.96 7.76 23.70
CA VAL A 798 -101.01 6.76 23.64
C VAL A 798 -101.35 6.44 22.19
N GLY A 799 -102.28 5.50 22.01
CA GLY A 799 -102.82 5.09 20.72
C GLY A 799 -103.39 6.28 19.95
N ASN A 800 -103.09 6.33 18.65
CA ASN A 800 -103.69 7.32 17.76
C ASN A 800 -105.22 7.09 17.61
N PRO A 801 -105.99 8.03 17.01
CA PRO A 801 -107.45 7.91 16.89
C PRO A 801 -107.95 6.65 16.17
N ILE A 802 -107.12 5.98 15.35
CA ILE A 802 -107.47 4.76 14.61
C ILE A 802 -107.24 3.51 15.48
N THR A 803 -106.21 3.54 16.33
CA THR A 803 -105.77 2.41 17.16
C THR A 803 -105.64 2.85 18.62
N LEU A 804 -106.80 3.04 19.25
CA LEU A 804 -106.89 3.65 20.59
C LEU A 804 -106.27 2.77 21.68
N THR A 805 -105.59 3.40 22.65
CA THR A 805 -105.27 2.73 23.92
C THR A 805 -106.57 2.47 24.68
N PRO A 806 -106.85 1.25 25.14
CA PRO A 806 -108.10 0.92 25.82
C PRO A 806 -108.25 1.69 27.13
N ALA A 807 -109.45 2.20 27.40
CA ALA A 807 -109.78 2.79 28.70
C ALA A 807 -110.27 1.71 29.67
N GLY A 808 -109.98 1.87 30.96
CA GLY A 808 -110.36 0.90 31.98
C GLY A 808 -109.37 0.80 33.13
N THR A 809 -109.58 -0.19 34.00
CA THR A 809 -108.64 -0.56 35.06
C THR A 809 -108.00 -1.88 34.71
N PHE A 810 -106.67 -1.88 34.64
CA PHE A 810 -105.84 -3.02 34.27
C PHE A 810 -104.76 -3.23 35.33
N TYR A 811 -103.95 -4.28 35.17
CA TYR A 811 -102.87 -4.62 36.08
C TYR A 811 -101.63 -5.01 35.27
N ILE A 812 -100.47 -4.53 35.69
CA ILE A 812 -99.20 -4.88 35.05
C ILE A 812 -99.03 -6.41 35.12
N GLY A 813 -98.77 -7.01 33.96
CA GLY A 813 -98.47 -8.43 33.79
C GLY A 813 -96.97 -8.68 33.79
N ASP A 814 -96.50 -9.41 32.78
CA ASP A 814 -95.07 -9.67 32.58
C ASP A 814 -94.33 -8.41 32.12
N GLN A 815 -93.04 -8.35 32.44
CA GLN A 815 -92.16 -7.22 32.12
C GLN A 815 -90.83 -7.73 31.56
N ASP A 816 -90.44 -7.23 30.38
CA ASP A 816 -89.22 -7.65 29.71
C ASP A 816 -88.30 -6.47 29.39
N ARG A 817 -86.97 -6.68 29.47
CA ARG A 817 -85.96 -5.72 28.99
C ARG A 817 -86.16 -5.35 27.52
N TRP A 818 -86.48 -6.36 26.70
CA TRP A 818 -86.78 -6.25 25.28
C TRP A 818 -87.97 -7.17 24.95
N HIS A 819 -89.01 -6.62 24.33
CA HIS A 819 -90.18 -7.39 23.92
C HIS A 819 -90.53 -7.09 22.47
N ILE A 820 -90.94 -8.12 21.73
CA ILE A 820 -91.43 -7.96 20.36
C ILE A 820 -92.87 -7.44 20.40
N LEU A 821 -93.15 -6.36 19.68
CA LEU A 821 -94.46 -5.72 19.66
C LEU A 821 -95.23 -6.17 18.39
N MET A 822 -95.85 -5.24 17.67
CA MET A 822 -96.55 -5.50 16.42
C MET A 822 -95.55 -5.48 15.23
N GLY A 823 -95.35 -6.62 14.56
CA GLY A 823 -94.36 -6.79 13.48
C GLY A 823 -92.93 -6.93 14.02
N PRO A 824 -91.87 -6.79 13.19
CA PRO A 824 -90.48 -6.77 13.68
C PRO A 824 -90.17 -5.43 14.36
N SER A 825 -90.97 -5.04 15.36
CA SER A 825 -90.73 -3.87 16.20
C SER A 825 -90.47 -4.31 17.65
N TRP A 826 -89.56 -3.61 18.30
CA TRP A 826 -89.06 -3.96 19.64
C TRP A 826 -89.27 -2.79 20.59
N GLY A 827 -89.90 -3.07 21.73
CA GLY A 827 -89.99 -2.16 22.87
C GLY A 827 -88.93 -2.48 23.89
N GLN A 828 -88.33 -1.44 24.47
CA GLN A 828 -87.34 -1.54 25.53
C GLN A 828 -88.03 -1.25 26.88
N TRP A 829 -87.66 -2.00 27.92
CA TRP A 829 -88.23 -1.92 29.29
C TRP A 829 -89.75 -1.95 29.28
N THR A 830 -90.31 -3.06 28.82
CA THR A 830 -91.74 -3.22 28.60
C THR A 830 -92.46 -3.64 29.87
N SER A 831 -93.69 -3.17 30.03
CA SER A 831 -94.62 -3.61 31.07
C SER A 831 -95.97 -3.91 30.44
N HIS A 832 -96.37 -5.18 30.43
CA HIS A 832 -97.62 -5.62 29.84
C HIS A 832 -98.81 -5.06 30.61
N VAL A 833 -99.81 -4.49 29.93
CA VAL A 833 -101.01 -3.91 30.58
C VAL A 833 -102.24 -4.75 30.31
N VAL A 834 -102.55 -5.02 29.05
CA VAL A 834 -103.72 -5.81 28.63
C VAL A 834 -103.56 -6.24 27.17
N ASN A 835 -103.93 -7.48 26.83
CA ASN A 835 -103.86 -8.01 25.46
C ASN A 835 -102.49 -7.75 24.79
N GLY A 836 -102.42 -7.03 23.67
CA GLY A 836 -101.16 -6.64 23.03
C GLY A 836 -100.63 -5.26 23.44
N ILE A 837 -101.15 -4.66 24.52
CA ILE A 837 -100.84 -3.29 24.94
C ILE A 837 -99.82 -3.28 26.06
N PHE A 838 -98.71 -2.58 25.82
CA PHE A 838 -97.60 -2.42 26.75
C PHE A 838 -97.36 -0.95 27.06
N ILE A 839 -96.83 -0.67 28.25
CA ILE A 839 -96.05 0.55 28.51
C ILE A 839 -94.60 0.22 28.17
N HIS A 840 -94.01 0.94 27.23
CA HIS A 840 -92.65 0.64 26.77
C HIS A 840 -91.95 1.89 26.20
N SER A 841 -90.64 1.80 25.93
CA SER A 841 -89.91 2.86 25.22
C SER A 841 -90.52 3.18 23.86
N VAL A 842 -90.09 4.22 23.16
CA VAL A 842 -90.41 4.33 21.72
C VAL A 842 -89.87 3.10 20.98
N ALA A 843 -90.69 2.54 20.09
CA ALA A 843 -90.37 1.27 19.41
C ALA A 843 -89.27 1.46 18.36
N GLY A 844 -88.33 0.51 18.29
CA GLY A 844 -87.32 0.41 17.23
C GLY A 844 -87.54 -0.85 16.37
N SER A 845 -86.77 -1.03 15.30
CA SER A 845 -86.89 -2.21 14.41
C SER A 845 -86.01 -3.41 14.82
N SER A 846 -85.26 -3.31 15.92
CA SER A 846 -84.39 -4.37 16.45
C SER A 846 -84.12 -4.16 17.94
N GLN A 847 -83.56 -5.17 18.62
CA GLN A 847 -83.12 -5.12 20.02
C GLN A 847 -81.82 -4.30 20.19
N SER A 848 -81.78 -3.08 19.69
CA SER A 848 -80.61 -2.21 19.73
C SER A 848 -80.97 -0.86 20.31
N GLN A 849 -80.13 -0.38 21.23
CA GLN A 849 -80.22 0.97 21.79
C GLN A 849 -80.04 2.07 20.72
N TYR A 850 -79.43 1.77 19.56
CA TYR A 850 -79.12 2.73 18.48
C TYR A 850 -80.14 2.74 17.34
N ASN A 851 -81.33 2.19 17.57
CA ASN A 851 -82.33 1.97 16.53
C ASN A 851 -83.64 2.72 16.78
N LEU A 852 -83.54 3.90 17.41
CA LEU A 852 -84.67 4.78 17.64
C LEU A 852 -84.97 5.60 16.38
N ALA A 853 -86.19 5.48 15.86
CA ALA A 853 -86.69 6.37 14.82
C ALA A 853 -86.99 7.76 15.42
N ALA A 854 -86.23 8.78 15.01
CA ALA A 854 -86.41 10.15 15.49
C ALA A 854 -87.83 10.69 15.26
N ALA A 855 -88.48 10.29 14.15
CA ALA A 855 -89.85 10.67 13.85
C ALA A 855 -90.85 10.15 14.90
N ASP A 856 -90.76 8.87 15.28
CA ASP A 856 -91.61 8.29 16.32
C ASP A 856 -91.31 8.88 17.71
N TYR A 857 -90.04 9.14 18.02
CA TYR A 857 -89.67 9.75 19.29
C TYR A 857 -90.20 11.18 19.43
N ASN A 858 -90.15 11.94 18.34
CA ASN A 858 -90.68 13.30 18.29
C ASN A 858 -92.19 13.39 18.49
N MET A 859 -92.90 12.26 18.38
CA MET A 859 -94.33 12.21 18.65
C MET A 859 -94.66 12.05 20.15
N LEU A 860 -93.66 11.82 21.02
CA LEU A 860 -93.86 11.77 22.47
C LEU A 860 -94.63 13.01 22.96
N GLY A 861 -95.64 12.75 23.81
CA GLY A 861 -96.53 13.77 24.34
C GLY A 861 -97.76 14.06 23.49
N GLN A 862 -97.95 13.32 22.40
CA GLN A 862 -99.13 13.33 21.50
C GLN A 862 -99.61 11.89 21.23
N PRO A 863 -100.89 11.66 20.85
CA PRO A 863 -101.36 10.34 20.42
C PRO A 863 -100.68 9.89 19.13
N ALA A 864 -99.95 8.77 19.15
CA ALA A 864 -99.09 8.36 18.04
C ALA A 864 -98.77 6.85 17.96
N SER A 865 -99.11 6.07 18.97
CA SER A 865 -98.82 4.63 18.97
C SER A 865 -99.93 3.83 18.28
N HIS A 866 -99.67 2.54 18.06
CA HIS A 866 -100.68 1.56 17.68
C HIS A 866 -101.30 0.90 18.94
N GLY A 867 -101.91 1.71 19.80
CA GLY A 867 -102.56 1.29 21.04
C GLY A 867 -101.67 1.23 22.29
N CYS A 868 -100.36 0.97 22.15
CA CYS A 868 -99.41 0.95 23.28
C CYS A 868 -99.23 2.31 23.97
N ILE A 869 -98.62 2.35 25.15
CA ILE A 869 -98.29 3.59 25.85
C ILE A 869 -96.77 3.77 25.77
N ARG A 870 -96.33 4.58 24.79
CA ARG A 870 -94.91 4.81 24.53
C ARG A 870 -94.37 5.90 25.46
N VAL A 871 -93.23 5.71 26.07
CA VAL A 871 -92.51 6.71 26.87
C VAL A 871 -91.03 6.77 26.44
N CYS A 872 -90.24 7.72 26.94
CA CYS A 872 -88.78 7.67 26.70
C CYS A 872 -88.14 6.51 27.47
N VAL A 873 -86.95 6.06 27.05
CA VAL A 873 -86.28 4.89 27.64
C VAL A 873 -86.05 5.03 29.15
N ARG A 874 -85.63 6.20 29.64
CA ARG A 874 -85.47 6.44 31.09
C ARG A 874 -86.77 6.19 31.85
N ASP A 875 -87.88 6.68 31.33
CA ASP A 875 -89.16 6.60 32.03
C ASP A 875 -89.77 5.18 31.91
N ALA A 876 -89.56 4.50 30.77
CA ALA A 876 -89.92 3.08 30.62
C ALA A 876 -89.17 2.21 31.64
N LYS A 877 -87.86 2.46 31.78
CA LYS A 877 -87.05 1.79 32.79
C LYS A 877 -87.50 2.13 34.21
N TRP A 878 -87.80 3.38 34.50
CA TRP A 878 -88.27 3.78 35.83
C TRP A 878 -89.54 3.01 36.19
N ILE A 879 -90.51 2.91 35.26
CA ILE A 879 -91.73 2.11 35.46
C ILE A 879 -91.37 0.64 35.66
N TYR A 880 -90.50 0.07 34.81
CA TYR A 880 -90.03 -1.30 34.92
C TYR A 880 -89.43 -1.62 36.30
N ASP A 881 -88.55 -0.75 36.81
CA ASP A 881 -87.84 -0.96 38.09
C ASP A 881 -88.74 -0.72 39.33
N ASN A 882 -89.77 0.13 39.22
CA ASN A 882 -90.56 0.61 40.36
C ASN A 882 -91.98 0.05 40.40
N THR A 883 -92.40 -0.67 39.37
CA THR A 883 -93.67 -1.36 39.31
C THR A 883 -93.44 -2.84 39.08
N GLY A 884 -94.43 -3.65 39.39
CA GLY A 884 -94.33 -5.11 39.24
C GLY A 884 -95.66 -5.71 38.88
N ARG A 885 -95.66 -7.04 38.66
CA ARG A 885 -96.89 -7.79 38.40
C ARG A 885 -97.96 -7.49 39.45
N GLY A 886 -99.15 -7.09 39.00
CA GLY A 886 -100.25 -6.68 39.87
C GLY A 886 -100.30 -5.18 40.20
N THR A 887 -99.35 -4.36 39.74
CA THR A 887 -99.48 -2.89 39.82
C THR A 887 -100.67 -2.44 38.99
N MET A 888 -101.62 -1.73 39.61
CA MET A 888 -102.83 -1.26 38.92
C MET A 888 -102.51 -0.08 37.99
N VAL A 889 -103.04 -0.16 36.76
CA VAL A 889 -102.97 0.87 35.72
C VAL A 889 -104.38 1.30 35.34
N THR A 890 -104.74 2.56 35.58
CA THR A 890 -106.04 3.11 35.17
C THR A 890 -105.87 4.02 33.97
N ILE A 891 -106.65 3.82 32.91
CA ILE A 891 -106.53 4.57 31.64
C ILE A 891 -107.85 5.28 31.33
N GLY A 892 -107.79 6.58 31.00
CA GLY A 892 -108.97 7.42 30.73
C GLY A 892 -108.62 8.82 30.21
N ASP A 893 -109.61 9.70 30.06
CA ASP A 893 -109.49 10.96 29.29
C ASP A 893 -109.66 12.25 30.11
N GLY A 894 -110.26 12.15 31.30
CA GLY A 894 -110.75 13.29 32.08
C GLY A 894 -110.11 13.45 33.45
N TYR A 895 -108.90 12.91 33.66
CA TYR A 895 -108.25 13.01 34.96
C TYR A 895 -107.71 14.42 35.22
N TYR A 896 -107.85 14.87 36.46
CA TYR A 896 -107.11 16.04 36.95
C TYR A 896 -105.64 15.66 37.12
N GLU A 897 -104.75 16.44 36.48
CA GLU A 897 -103.31 16.25 36.55
C GLU A 897 -102.72 17.17 37.64
N PRO A 898 -102.16 16.59 38.72
CA PRO A 898 -101.63 17.38 39.83
C PRO A 898 -100.26 18.04 39.53
N PHE A 899 -99.55 17.56 38.50
CA PHE A 899 -98.27 18.09 38.05
C PHE A 899 -98.29 18.38 36.56
N ASP A 900 -97.40 19.27 36.13
CA ASP A 900 -97.15 19.58 34.73
C ASP A 900 -96.74 18.33 33.94
N LYS A 901 -97.10 18.31 32.66
CA LYS A 901 -96.59 17.30 31.72
C LYS A 901 -95.12 17.58 31.42
N PRO A 902 -94.20 16.63 31.65
CA PRO A 902 -92.78 16.82 31.33
C PRO A 902 -92.56 17.18 29.86
N ALA A 903 -91.64 18.11 29.59
CA ALA A 903 -91.25 18.42 28.22
C ALA A 903 -90.56 17.22 27.55
N THR A 904 -90.77 17.05 26.25
CA THR A 904 -90.14 15.98 25.45
C THR A 904 -88.95 16.53 24.67
N ILE A 905 -87.86 15.78 24.64
CA ILE A 905 -86.72 16.08 23.76
C ILE A 905 -87.18 15.89 22.31
N LYS A 906 -86.79 16.81 21.42
CA LYS A 906 -87.00 16.65 19.97
C LYS A 906 -85.67 16.27 19.32
N LEU A 907 -85.68 15.17 18.60
CA LEU A 907 -84.57 14.62 17.83
C LEU A 907 -84.61 15.14 16.38
N PRO A 908 -83.46 15.33 15.72
CA PRO A 908 -83.43 15.68 14.30
C PRO A 908 -83.97 14.52 13.44
N TYR A 909 -84.81 14.84 12.46
CA TYR A 909 -85.39 13.85 11.54
C TYR A 909 -84.31 13.22 10.63
N GLY A 910 -84.48 11.94 10.27
CA GLY A 910 -83.69 11.27 9.22
C GLY A 910 -82.49 10.44 9.71
N VAL A 911 -82.33 10.23 11.01
CA VAL A 911 -81.24 9.40 11.57
C VAL A 911 -81.81 8.43 12.59
N ASN A 912 -81.42 7.15 12.53
CA ASN A 912 -81.65 6.22 13.62
C ASN A 912 -80.66 6.56 14.73
N LEU A 913 -81.19 6.93 15.89
CA LEU A 913 -80.41 7.45 17.00
C LEU A 913 -80.46 6.50 18.19
N LYS A 914 -79.60 6.79 19.16
CA LYS A 914 -79.81 6.32 20.52
C LYS A 914 -80.87 7.18 21.18
N ASP A 915 -81.80 6.57 21.94
CA ASP A 915 -82.70 7.37 22.79
C ASP A 915 -81.84 8.24 23.71
N PRO A 916 -82.00 9.57 23.71
CA PRO A 916 -81.14 10.48 24.45
C PRO A 916 -81.24 10.30 25.97
N THR A 917 -82.25 9.57 26.43
CA THR A 917 -82.45 9.21 27.84
C THR A 917 -81.98 7.79 28.17
N ASP A 918 -81.55 7.01 27.18
CA ASP A 918 -80.99 5.67 27.40
C ASP A 918 -79.55 5.75 27.88
N ILE A 919 -79.34 5.60 29.18
CA ILE A 919 -78.01 5.57 29.81
C ILE A 919 -77.61 4.14 30.23
N TRP A 920 -78.35 3.11 29.79
CA TRP A 920 -78.32 1.75 30.36
C TRP A 920 -77.91 0.64 29.41
#